data_AF-A0A226DXQ3-F1
#
_entry.id   AF-A0A226DXQ3-F1
#
_cell.length_a   1.000
_cell.length_b   1.000
_cell.length_c   1.000
_cell.angle_alpha   90.00
_cell.angle_beta   90.00
_cell.angle_gamma   90.00
#
_symmetry.space_group_name_H-M   'P 1'
#
loop_
_entity.id
_entity.type
_entity.pdbx_description
1 polymer ?
#
loop_
_entity_poly.entity_id
_entity_poly.type
_entity_poly.pdbx_seq_one_letter_code
_entity_poly.pdbx_strand_id
1 'polypeptide(L)'
;MVSTISKILFCISIYLLTYTATGFIHIFESCNLHFIRNNESLENDTFSVYFTILRIQNKYTPFFLHNIPANGTISDAQAYLSFTLSQVQRDTGVAKSSRITATFLTLNNHGPLSMKILQNLMAVIRLNYVLAHVNWILSGKHYYKYYNMVPAGSKLFLFSLTTAPPQIFLGSIISPESIQATWLGTIAQLDSMWSAMNEKNLHRSIVLMPDKLPANWTGECGPNLLSFQEIEFRPITEWICTLQVLGDKHNFTYAEARTLQVTKVNYMEFDVLLTQSKVDYLPKINGHIFYVDFEELKFAVVTNFPSKINSIFGVFTPFDGATWALILLSCLAMTLIIQFEGNIPRFTFLNMIGDFCLISSILFGQSIADKILRTMTNKKVSLPILTVWFFGSYLLMDNLYQGTIYSDLTVMYPQKVPETLETLAISNMSVLTTTFSRFPPLLINCFITRSLIPMLRKHKEIPDWLDDLQKRVIFIHPNNVDASLTEKILTYRQVATNKNETFSTTGSFAILDRTLELGRLTASLQMLGKRLVVESKSGNNLSFNTYVEGRRNLFTPIFHQGLLHLKQSGVFGRWEILRGMKEKLRFMRQHGETVYKRYFVKLNSNFQEPNIFHKCGDGDGMGALLYVLGLCVVLVGVGVVVLGLECWNQIEVRIKLVYRM
;
A
#
# COMPACT_ATOMS: atom_id res chain seq x y z
N MET A 1 -81.91 29.36 -12.30
CA MET A 1 -81.01 30.49 -11.94
C MET A 1 -79.98 30.11 -10.87
N VAL A 2 -80.38 29.51 -9.74
CA VAL A 2 -79.44 29.06 -8.67
C VAL A 2 -78.44 28.00 -9.15
N SER A 3 -78.86 27.02 -9.95
CA SER A 3 -77.95 26.01 -10.54
C SER A 3 -76.93 26.61 -11.51
N THR A 4 -77.32 27.63 -12.27
CA THR A 4 -76.45 28.32 -13.23
C THR A 4 -75.41 29.18 -12.52
N ILE A 5 -75.82 29.90 -11.47
CA ILE A 5 -74.92 30.72 -10.63
C ILE A 5 -73.93 29.82 -9.86
N SER A 6 -74.37 28.67 -9.35
CA SER A 6 -73.48 27.68 -8.71
C SER A 6 -72.45 27.10 -9.69
N LYS A 7 -72.84 26.77 -10.93
CA LYS A 7 -71.89 26.33 -11.96
C LYS A 7 -70.92 27.42 -12.38
N ILE A 8 -71.36 28.68 -12.47
CA ILE A 8 -70.49 29.82 -12.79
C ILE A 8 -69.53 30.12 -11.64
N LEU A 9 -69.98 30.10 -10.39
CA LEU A 9 -69.11 30.26 -9.21
C LEU A 9 -68.12 29.09 -9.08
N PHE A 10 -68.52 27.87 -9.41
CA PHE A 10 -67.62 26.72 -9.44
C PHE A 10 -66.58 26.82 -10.57
N CYS A 11 -66.98 27.27 -11.77
CA CYS A 11 -66.04 27.53 -12.86
C CYS A 11 -65.09 28.70 -12.56
N ILE A 12 -65.58 29.79 -11.96
CA ILE A 12 -64.76 30.95 -11.55
C ILE A 12 -63.82 30.55 -10.41
N SER A 13 -64.27 29.72 -9.46
CA SER A 13 -63.43 29.14 -8.41
C SER A 13 -62.31 28.28 -8.99
N ILE A 14 -62.61 27.38 -9.92
CA ILE A 14 -61.60 26.56 -10.61
C ILE A 14 -60.64 27.45 -11.42
N TYR A 15 -61.16 28.48 -12.10
CA TYR A 15 -60.36 29.38 -12.92
C TYR A 15 -59.45 30.30 -12.07
N LEU A 16 -59.92 30.77 -10.91
CA LEU A 16 -59.10 31.51 -9.94
C LEU A 16 -58.06 30.59 -9.29
N LEU A 17 -58.43 29.35 -8.95
CA LEU A 17 -57.48 28.33 -8.46
C LEU A 17 -56.39 28.03 -9.49
N THR A 18 -56.73 27.88 -10.78
CA THR A 18 -55.74 27.69 -11.84
C THR A 18 -54.89 28.94 -12.09
N TYR A 19 -55.45 30.14 -11.96
CA TYR A 19 -54.72 31.41 -12.12
C TYR A 19 -53.75 31.69 -10.96
N THR A 20 -54.11 31.36 -9.71
CA THR A 20 -53.19 31.45 -8.56
C THR A 20 -52.16 30.32 -8.54
N ALA A 21 -52.42 29.20 -9.21
CA ALA A 21 -51.49 28.08 -9.35
C ALA A 21 -50.49 28.26 -10.51
N THR A 22 -50.51 29.41 -11.21
CA THR A 22 -49.61 29.72 -12.34
C THR A 22 -48.11 29.71 -11.99
N GLY A 23 -47.77 29.67 -10.69
CA GLY A 23 -46.39 29.59 -10.23
C GLY A 23 -45.67 28.25 -10.53
N PHE A 24 -46.39 27.16 -10.80
CA PHE A 24 -45.81 25.81 -11.00
C PHE A 24 -45.71 25.37 -12.46
N ILE A 25 -46.06 26.25 -13.40
CA ILE A 25 -46.13 25.90 -14.81
C ILE A 25 -44.71 25.56 -15.31
N HIS A 26 -44.56 24.34 -15.82
CA HIS A 26 -43.34 23.80 -16.45
C HIS A 26 -42.15 23.42 -15.55
N ILE A 27 -42.27 23.44 -14.21
CA ILE A 27 -41.13 23.10 -13.32
C ILE A 27 -40.57 21.70 -13.58
N PHE A 28 -41.42 20.74 -13.96
CA PHE A 28 -41.07 19.31 -14.06
C PHE A 28 -41.18 18.73 -15.49
N GLU A 29 -41.13 19.57 -16.53
CA GLU A 29 -41.22 19.09 -17.92
C GLU A 29 -40.12 18.09 -18.27
N SER A 30 -38.93 18.29 -17.71
CA SER A 30 -37.76 17.43 -17.92
C SER A 30 -37.71 16.21 -17.00
N CYS A 31 -38.73 15.98 -16.17
CA CYS A 31 -38.72 14.93 -15.15
C CYS A 31 -39.56 13.70 -15.52
N ASN A 32 -39.45 12.64 -14.75
CA ASN A 32 -40.46 11.59 -14.63
C ASN A 32 -41.16 11.77 -13.28
N LEU A 33 -42.49 11.85 -13.26
CA LEU A 33 -43.25 12.11 -12.04
C LEU A 33 -43.68 10.80 -11.38
N HIS A 34 -43.35 10.59 -10.11
CA HIS A 34 -43.82 9.42 -9.36
C HIS A 34 -44.74 9.90 -8.24
N PHE A 35 -45.98 9.45 -8.21
CA PHE A 35 -46.96 9.83 -7.20
C PHE A 35 -47.17 8.64 -6.27
N ILE A 36 -46.96 8.86 -4.97
CA ILE A 36 -47.11 7.83 -3.94
C ILE A 36 -48.17 8.31 -2.97
N ARG A 37 -49.34 7.67 -3.04
CA ARG A 37 -50.55 8.02 -2.28
C ARG A 37 -50.85 6.97 -1.23
N ASN A 38 -51.40 7.37 -0.08
CA ASN A 38 -51.98 6.45 0.89
C ASN A 38 -53.47 6.22 0.57
N ASN A 39 -53.92 4.96 0.46
CA ASN A 39 -55.25 4.59 -0.04
C ASN A 39 -56.42 5.06 0.86
N GLU A 40 -56.16 5.41 2.13
CA GLU A 40 -57.18 5.80 3.12
C GLU A 40 -57.93 7.10 2.80
N SER A 41 -57.40 7.94 1.91
CA SER A 41 -57.82 9.33 1.76
C SER A 41 -58.70 9.61 0.52
N LEU A 42 -59.22 8.58 -0.14
CA LEU A 42 -59.96 8.71 -1.41
C LEU A 42 -61.13 9.71 -1.40
N GLU A 43 -61.76 9.92 -0.24
CA GLU A 43 -62.99 10.73 -0.14
C GLU A 43 -62.78 12.20 0.26
N ASN A 44 -61.58 12.63 0.69
CA ASN A 44 -61.37 14.00 1.21
C ASN A 44 -60.13 14.72 0.63
N ASP A 45 -59.68 14.31 -0.56
CA ASP A 45 -58.25 14.35 -0.82
C ASP A 45 -57.73 15.64 -1.46
N THR A 46 -57.08 16.47 -0.63
CA THR A 46 -56.10 17.48 -1.06
C THR A 46 -55.06 16.89 -2.03
N PHE A 47 -54.78 15.57 -1.95
CA PHE A 47 -53.95 14.86 -2.92
C PHE A 47 -54.49 14.92 -4.35
N SER A 48 -55.80 14.68 -4.51
CA SER A 48 -56.44 14.60 -5.82
C SER A 48 -56.41 15.94 -6.55
N VAL A 49 -56.52 17.04 -5.79
CA VAL A 49 -56.46 18.41 -6.32
C VAL A 49 -55.06 18.71 -6.86
N TYR A 50 -54.01 18.46 -6.07
CA TYR A 50 -52.66 18.76 -6.53
C TYR A 50 -52.18 17.82 -7.63
N PHE A 51 -52.54 16.54 -7.56
CA PHE A 51 -52.22 15.57 -8.60
C PHE A 51 -52.80 16.04 -9.93
N THR A 52 -54.07 16.46 -9.93
CA THR A 52 -54.73 17.03 -11.09
C THR A 52 -54.03 18.30 -11.59
N ILE A 53 -53.68 19.24 -10.71
CA ILE A 53 -52.96 20.47 -11.08
C ILE A 53 -51.61 20.16 -11.73
N LEU A 54 -50.79 19.32 -11.10
CA LEU A 54 -49.47 18.95 -11.63
C LEU A 54 -49.58 18.21 -12.96
N ARG A 55 -50.59 17.35 -13.13
CA ARG A 55 -50.86 16.63 -14.39
C ARG A 55 -51.31 17.57 -15.50
N ILE A 56 -52.14 18.57 -15.20
CA ILE A 56 -52.55 19.58 -16.18
C ILE A 56 -51.35 20.42 -16.61
N GLN A 57 -50.52 20.85 -15.65
CA GLN A 57 -49.35 21.69 -15.92
C GLN A 57 -48.20 20.93 -16.61
N ASN A 58 -48.14 19.60 -16.45
CA ASN A 58 -47.09 18.74 -17.00
C ASN A 58 -47.72 17.64 -17.86
N LYS A 59 -48.61 18.03 -18.79
CA LYS A 59 -49.45 17.13 -19.58
C LYS A 59 -48.67 16.03 -20.31
N TYR A 60 -47.49 16.37 -20.82
CA TYR A 60 -46.64 15.49 -21.61
C TYR A 60 -45.56 14.77 -20.79
N THR A 61 -45.48 15.03 -19.49
CA THR A 61 -44.50 14.41 -18.61
C THR A 61 -44.97 13.01 -18.22
N PRO A 62 -44.13 11.96 -18.41
CA PRO A 62 -44.45 10.61 -17.95
C PRO A 62 -44.70 10.60 -16.45
N PHE A 63 -45.70 9.84 -16.01
CA PHE A 63 -45.97 9.67 -14.59
C PHE A 63 -46.31 8.24 -14.21
N PHE A 64 -46.02 7.91 -12.95
CA PHE A 64 -46.37 6.65 -12.31
C PHE A 64 -47.18 6.96 -11.05
N LEU A 65 -48.22 6.17 -10.78
CA LEU A 65 -49.03 6.29 -9.58
C LEU A 65 -48.92 4.98 -8.78
N HIS A 66 -48.59 5.11 -7.50
CA HIS A 66 -48.45 4.01 -6.56
C HIS A 66 -49.35 4.26 -5.36
N ASN A 67 -50.15 3.26 -4.99
CA ASN A 67 -51.08 3.35 -3.87
C ASN A 67 -50.59 2.47 -2.71
N ILE A 68 -50.16 3.07 -1.61
CA ILE A 68 -49.80 2.35 -0.40
C ILE A 68 -51.11 1.93 0.30
N PRO A 69 -51.32 0.64 0.60
CA PRO A 69 -52.49 0.17 1.32
C PRO A 69 -52.48 0.75 2.73
N ALA A 70 -53.65 1.21 3.16
CA ALA A 70 -53.74 2.10 4.30
C ALA A 70 -53.84 1.35 5.65
N ASN A 71 -54.56 0.23 5.67
CA ASN A 71 -54.78 -0.61 6.85
C ASN A 71 -53.67 -1.65 7.12
N GLY A 72 -52.46 -1.43 6.61
CA GLY A 72 -51.34 -2.35 6.81
C GLY A 72 -50.61 -2.07 8.13
N THR A 73 -50.18 -3.12 8.83
CA THR A 73 -49.14 -2.95 9.86
C THR A 73 -47.88 -2.34 9.23
N ILE A 74 -46.98 -1.78 10.04
CA ILE A 74 -45.69 -1.25 9.55
C ILE A 74 -44.93 -2.31 8.71
N SER A 75 -45.03 -3.59 9.08
CA SER A 75 -44.48 -4.71 8.33
C SER A 75 -45.15 -4.89 6.96
N ASP A 76 -46.47 -4.74 6.88
CA ASP A 76 -47.21 -4.87 5.62
C ASP A 76 -46.89 -3.69 4.70
N ALA A 77 -46.79 -2.48 5.23
CA ALA A 77 -46.34 -1.32 4.48
C ALA A 77 -44.90 -1.50 3.97
N GLN A 78 -44.01 -2.11 4.76
CA GLN A 78 -42.64 -2.39 4.35
C GLN A 78 -42.56 -3.52 3.30
N ALA A 79 -43.35 -4.58 3.44
CA ALA A 79 -43.44 -5.67 2.47
C ALA A 79 -44.06 -5.16 1.16
N TYR A 80 -45.11 -4.34 1.24
CA TYR A 80 -45.75 -3.70 0.11
C TYR A 80 -44.81 -2.72 -0.59
N LEU A 81 -44.11 -1.85 0.15
CA LEU A 81 -43.10 -0.97 -0.42
C LEU A 81 -42.00 -1.81 -1.06
N SER A 82 -41.46 -2.83 -0.40
CA SER A 82 -40.43 -3.68 -1.02
C SER A 82 -40.93 -4.35 -2.31
N PHE A 83 -42.17 -4.86 -2.32
CA PHE A 83 -42.78 -5.49 -3.49
C PHE A 83 -43.04 -4.49 -4.61
N THR A 84 -43.79 -3.42 -4.34
CA THR A 84 -44.15 -2.37 -5.30
C THR A 84 -42.91 -1.67 -5.83
N LEU A 85 -41.89 -1.48 -5.00
CA LEU A 85 -40.64 -0.87 -5.44
C LEU A 85 -39.75 -1.85 -6.21
N SER A 86 -39.80 -3.15 -5.91
CA SER A 86 -39.20 -4.18 -6.78
C SER A 86 -39.90 -4.28 -8.14
N GLN A 87 -41.21 -3.98 -8.19
CA GLN A 87 -41.98 -3.87 -9.43
C GLN A 87 -41.56 -2.62 -10.18
N VAL A 88 -41.49 -1.45 -9.52
CA VAL A 88 -40.96 -0.22 -10.14
C VAL A 88 -39.57 -0.46 -10.71
N GLN A 89 -38.66 -1.07 -9.95
CA GLN A 89 -37.31 -1.33 -10.43
C GLN A 89 -37.27 -2.30 -11.62
N ARG A 90 -38.20 -3.26 -11.69
CA ARG A 90 -38.37 -4.18 -12.82
C ARG A 90 -39.01 -3.51 -14.04
N ASP A 91 -40.07 -2.72 -13.82
CA ASP A 91 -40.88 -2.06 -14.84
C ASP A 91 -40.20 -0.85 -15.45
N THR A 92 -39.40 -0.11 -14.66
CA THR A 92 -38.50 0.91 -15.21
C THR A 92 -37.37 0.28 -16.01
N GLY A 93 -37.12 -1.02 -15.84
CA GLY A 93 -36.06 -1.78 -16.49
C GLY A 93 -34.69 -1.14 -16.34
N VAL A 94 -33.69 -1.72 -16.99
CA VAL A 94 -32.38 -1.09 -17.18
C VAL A 94 -32.47 0.06 -18.21
N ALA A 95 -33.68 0.57 -18.51
CA ALA A 95 -33.85 1.73 -19.35
C ALA A 95 -33.28 2.93 -18.59
N LYS A 96 -32.05 3.30 -18.96
CA LYS A 96 -31.35 4.53 -18.59
C LYS A 96 -32.16 5.75 -19.03
N SER A 97 -33.32 5.97 -18.44
CA SER A 97 -34.00 7.26 -18.56
C SER A 97 -33.04 8.27 -17.94
N SER A 98 -32.40 9.07 -18.78
CA SER A 98 -31.56 10.19 -18.35
C SER A 98 -32.38 11.29 -17.69
N ARG A 99 -33.72 11.18 -17.73
CA ARG A 99 -34.63 12.11 -17.09
C ARG A 99 -34.59 11.95 -15.58
N ILE A 100 -34.53 13.10 -14.94
CA ILE A 100 -34.60 13.26 -13.49
C ILE A 100 -35.93 12.73 -12.97
N THR A 101 -35.94 12.01 -11.85
CA THR A 101 -37.16 11.55 -11.20
C THR A 101 -37.61 12.52 -10.10
N ALA A 102 -38.88 12.95 -10.14
CA ALA A 102 -39.51 13.76 -9.10
C ALA A 102 -40.65 12.98 -8.47
N THR A 103 -40.49 12.63 -7.19
CA THR A 103 -41.46 11.81 -6.45
C THR A 103 -42.27 12.67 -5.50
N PHE A 104 -43.59 12.64 -5.67
CA PHE A 104 -44.57 13.29 -4.82
C PHE A 104 -45.10 12.29 -3.80
N LEU A 105 -44.93 12.61 -2.53
CA LEU A 105 -45.38 11.81 -1.40
C LEU A 105 -46.27 12.67 -0.51
N THR A 106 -47.29 12.09 0.09
CA THR A 106 -48.11 12.82 1.08
C THR A 106 -47.84 12.29 2.48
N LEU A 107 -47.39 13.19 3.36
CA LEU A 107 -47.08 12.92 4.77
C LEU A 107 -48.16 13.58 5.64
N ASN A 108 -49.40 13.10 5.55
CA ASN A 108 -50.50 13.64 6.35
C ASN A 108 -50.32 13.27 7.83
N ASN A 109 -50.21 14.32 8.67
CA ASN A 109 -50.09 14.40 10.12
C ASN A 109 -49.59 13.17 10.92
N HIS A 110 -48.32 13.32 11.35
CA HIS A 110 -47.74 12.88 12.62
C HIS A 110 -47.75 11.39 12.96
N GLY A 111 -46.70 10.70 12.49
CA GLY A 111 -46.29 9.46 13.14
C GLY A 111 -44.89 8.99 12.73
N PRO A 112 -44.33 8.05 13.51
CA PRO A 112 -43.18 7.22 13.10
C PRO A 112 -43.40 6.51 11.75
N LEU A 113 -44.66 6.26 11.38
CA LEU A 113 -45.02 5.59 10.12
C LEU A 113 -44.64 6.42 8.89
N SER A 114 -45.01 7.70 8.82
CA SER A 114 -44.69 8.57 7.66
C SER A 114 -43.18 8.72 7.49
N MET A 115 -42.44 8.83 8.61
CA MET A 115 -40.97 8.85 8.57
C MET A 115 -40.41 7.53 8.08
N LYS A 116 -40.94 6.39 8.55
CA LYS A 116 -40.50 5.06 8.11
C LYS A 116 -40.82 4.80 6.64
N ILE A 117 -41.96 5.27 6.14
CA ILE A 117 -42.29 5.24 4.70
C ILE A 117 -41.26 6.05 3.92
N LEU A 118 -41.00 7.29 4.33
CA LEU A 118 -40.00 8.15 3.69
C LEU A 118 -38.61 7.50 3.71
N GLN A 119 -38.18 6.94 4.84
CA GLN A 119 -36.91 6.22 4.98
C GLN A 119 -36.82 5.00 4.06
N ASN A 120 -37.85 4.15 4.04
CA ASN A 120 -37.89 2.95 3.22
C ASN A 120 -37.89 3.30 1.72
N LEU A 121 -38.70 4.27 1.33
CA LEU A 121 -38.80 4.75 -0.04
C LEU A 121 -37.46 5.27 -0.56
N MET A 122 -36.76 6.04 0.27
CA MET A 122 -35.45 6.57 -0.06
C MET A 122 -34.34 5.51 -0.01
N ALA A 123 -34.44 4.52 0.88
CA ALA A 123 -33.48 3.43 0.94
C ALA A 123 -33.56 2.49 -0.28
N VAL A 124 -34.76 2.31 -0.83
CA VAL A 124 -35.01 1.36 -1.91
C VAL A 124 -34.91 2.02 -3.29
N ILE A 125 -35.44 3.24 -3.46
CA ILE A 125 -35.49 3.92 -4.77
C ILE A 125 -34.39 4.97 -4.87
N ARG A 126 -33.66 4.95 -5.99
CA ARG A 126 -32.76 6.05 -6.37
C ARG A 126 -33.58 7.22 -6.93
N LEU A 127 -34.06 8.08 -6.04
CA LEU A 127 -34.81 9.28 -6.41
C LEU A 127 -33.87 10.48 -6.53
N ASN A 128 -34.14 11.37 -7.49
CA ASN A 128 -33.45 12.65 -7.56
C ASN A 128 -34.13 13.65 -6.61
N TYR A 129 -35.45 13.78 -6.70
CA TYR A 129 -36.23 14.74 -5.93
C TYR A 129 -37.38 14.05 -5.20
N VAL A 130 -37.54 14.35 -3.92
CA VAL A 130 -38.70 13.93 -3.12
C VAL A 130 -39.45 15.19 -2.68
N LEU A 131 -40.64 15.39 -3.21
CA LEU A 131 -41.55 16.45 -2.83
C LEU A 131 -42.60 15.86 -1.90
N ALA A 132 -42.50 16.16 -0.62
CA ALA A 132 -43.42 15.63 0.38
C ALA A 132 -44.42 16.70 0.84
N HIS A 133 -45.70 16.46 0.60
CA HIS A 133 -46.78 17.29 1.11
C HIS A 133 -46.89 17.12 2.63
N VAL A 134 -46.91 18.24 3.35
CA VAL A 134 -47.13 18.29 4.80
C VAL A 134 -48.25 19.28 5.12
N ASN A 135 -49.17 18.89 5.99
CA ASN A 135 -50.30 19.74 6.39
C ASN A 135 -49.84 20.98 7.18
N TRP A 136 -48.71 20.88 7.90
CA TRP A 136 -48.20 21.94 8.76
C TRP A 136 -46.68 22.06 8.67
N ILE A 137 -46.16 23.27 8.44
CA ILE A 137 -44.71 23.48 8.19
C ILE A 137 -43.85 23.21 9.43
N LEU A 138 -44.35 23.50 10.64
CA LEU A 138 -43.63 23.21 11.89
C LEU A 138 -43.34 21.70 12.07
N SER A 139 -44.21 20.81 11.57
CA SER A 139 -43.94 19.37 11.58
C SER A 139 -42.86 18.98 10.57
N GLY A 140 -42.65 19.80 9.55
CA GLY A 140 -41.64 19.63 8.51
C GLY A 140 -40.21 19.53 9.05
N LYS A 141 -39.88 20.33 10.08
CA LYS A 141 -38.54 20.30 10.72
C LYS A 141 -38.18 18.93 11.28
N HIS A 142 -39.18 18.15 11.70
CA HIS A 142 -38.99 16.80 12.20
C HIS A 142 -38.44 15.86 11.12
N TYR A 143 -38.93 15.96 9.88
CA TYR A 143 -38.49 15.09 8.79
C TYR A 143 -37.03 15.37 8.37
N TYR A 144 -36.61 16.64 8.35
CA TYR A 144 -35.22 17.01 8.05
C TYR A 144 -34.23 16.51 9.11
N LYS A 145 -34.62 16.51 10.39
CA LYS A 145 -33.76 16.01 11.49
C LYS A 145 -33.32 14.56 11.31
N TYR A 146 -34.21 13.70 10.79
CA TYR A 146 -33.92 12.29 10.53
C TYR A 146 -33.44 12.02 9.10
N TYR A 147 -33.41 13.04 8.26
CA TYR A 147 -33.03 12.92 6.86
C TYR A 147 -31.57 12.54 6.68
N ASN A 148 -30.68 13.07 7.54
CA ASN A 148 -29.27 12.71 7.59
C ASN A 148 -29.01 11.21 7.83
N MET A 149 -30.01 10.48 8.34
CA MET A 149 -29.89 9.06 8.65
C MET A 149 -30.19 8.15 7.47
N VAL A 150 -30.80 8.69 6.42
CA VAL A 150 -31.34 7.93 5.31
C VAL A 150 -30.26 7.66 4.26
N PRO A 151 -30.10 6.42 3.77
CA PRO A 151 -29.03 6.05 2.84
C PRO A 151 -29.21 6.55 1.39
N ALA A 152 -29.95 7.64 1.20
CA ALA A 152 -30.32 8.17 -0.11
C ALA A 152 -29.60 9.48 -0.45
N GLY A 153 -29.32 9.65 -1.73
CA GLY A 153 -28.83 10.90 -2.32
C GLY A 153 -29.95 11.77 -2.90
N SER A 154 -31.22 11.47 -2.60
CA SER A 154 -32.33 12.30 -3.06
C SER A 154 -32.29 13.67 -2.37
N LYS A 155 -32.94 14.67 -2.95
CA LYS A 155 -33.15 15.98 -2.32
C LYS A 155 -34.61 16.09 -1.87
N LEU A 156 -34.82 16.27 -0.57
CA LEU A 156 -36.15 16.43 0.03
C LEU A 156 -36.59 17.89 0.03
N PHE A 157 -37.78 18.12 -0.51
CA PHE A 157 -38.53 19.36 -0.46
C PHE A 157 -39.84 19.08 0.24
N LEU A 158 -40.16 19.87 1.25
CA LEU A 158 -41.48 19.81 1.85
C LEU A 158 -42.34 20.88 1.21
N PHE A 159 -43.62 20.64 1.01
CA PHE A 159 -44.52 21.68 0.53
C PHE A 159 -45.86 21.59 1.23
N SER A 160 -46.54 22.73 1.34
CA SER A 160 -47.86 22.80 1.95
C SER A 160 -48.83 23.50 1.01
N LEU A 161 -49.98 22.86 0.81
CA LEU A 161 -51.08 23.41 0.01
C LEU A 161 -52.13 24.09 0.88
N THR A 162 -52.01 23.96 2.22
CA THR A 162 -52.91 24.63 3.16
C THR A 162 -52.64 26.13 3.24
N THR A 163 -51.47 26.59 2.78
CA THR A 163 -51.12 28.00 2.65
C THR A 163 -51.49 28.52 1.25
N ALA A 164 -52.10 29.70 1.18
CA ALA A 164 -52.32 30.43 -0.06
C ALA A 164 -51.43 31.68 -0.07
N PRO A 165 -50.39 31.77 -0.94
CA PRO A 165 -50.01 30.80 -1.99
C PRO A 165 -49.33 29.53 -1.44
N PRO A 166 -49.30 28.42 -2.21
CA PRO A 166 -48.55 27.23 -1.84
C PRO A 166 -47.09 27.56 -1.56
N GLN A 167 -46.56 27.01 -0.46
CA GLN A 167 -45.18 27.26 -0.05
C GLN A 167 -44.36 25.99 -0.20
N ILE A 168 -43.18 26.12 -0.82
CA ILE A 168 -42.15 25.10 -0.75
C ILE A 168 -41.21 25.46 0.38
N PHE A 169 -41.06 24.52 1.29
CA PHE A 169 -40.18 24.59 2.43
C PHE A 169 -38.92 23.79 2.14
N LEU A 170 -37.80 24.48 2.24
CA LEU A 170 -36.45 23.93 2.13
C LEU A 170 -35.79 23.99 3.50
N GLY A 171 -35.70 22.86 4.17
CA GLY A 171 -35.03 22.76 5.46
C GLY A 171 -33.52 22.57 5.31
N SER A 172 -32.76 23.13 6.25
CA SER A 172 -31.40 22.66 6.50
C SER A 172 -31.50 21.30 7.20
N ILE A 173 -30.67 20.36 6.78
CA ILE A 173 -30.62 19.02 7.38
C ILE A 173 -29.89 19.05 8.72
N ILE A 174 -29.07 20.08 8.91
CA ILE A 174 -28.11 20.16 10.00
C ILE A 174 -28.53 21.27 10.96
N SER A 175 -28.99 22.40 10.43
CA SER A 175 -29.42 23.54 11.23
C SER A 175 -30.95 23.58 11.32
N PRO A 176 -31.52 24.28 12.33
CA PRO A 176 -32.97 24.50 12.40
C PRO A 176 -33.48 25.53 11.40
N GLU A 177 -32.59 26.09 10.56
CA GLU A 177 -32.91 27.08 9.54
C GLU A 177 -33.70 26.45 8.40
N SER A 178 -34.45 27.30 7.72
CA SER A 178 -35.28 26.89 6.59
C SER A 178 -35.62 28.08 5.72
N ILE A 179 -35.68 27.85 4.43
CA ILE A 179 -36.13 28.85 3.45
C ILE A 179 -37.54 28.48 3.01
N GLN A 180 -38.44 29.46 3.02
CA GLN A 180 -39.76 29.35 2.41
C GLN A 180 -39.70 30.04 1.05
N ALA A 181 -39.97 29.28 -0.01
CA ALA A 181 -40.08 29.80 -1.36
C ALA A 181 -41.55 29.79 -1.78
N THR A 182 -42.07 30.97 -2.13
CA THR A 182 -43.44 31.16 -2.63
C THR A 182 -43.54 30.97 -4.14
N TRP A 183 -42.42 31.06 -4.87
CA TRP A 183 -42.39 30.91 -6.32
C TRP A 183 -41.02 30.43 -6.80
N LEU A 184 -41.01 29.43 -7.68
CA LEU A 184 -39.80 28.87 -8.29
C LEU A 184 -40.05 28.64 -9.78
N GLY A 185 -39.23 29.23 -10.64
CA GLY A 185 -39.40 29.16 -12.08
C GLY A 185 -38.98 27.82 -12.69
N THR A 186 -38.07 27.06 -12.06
CA THR A 186 -37.60 25.76 -12.57
C THR A 186 -37.11 24.83 -11.46
N ILE A 187 -37.07 23.52 -11.72
CA ILE A 187 -36.46 22.53 -10.81
C ILE A 187 -34.97 22.80 -10.57
N ALA A 188 -34.27 23.40 -11.55
CA ALA A 188 -32.87 23.78 -11.41
C ALA A 188 -32.66 24.90 -10.37
N GLN A 189 -33.62 25.83 -10.23
CA GLN A 189 -33.58 26.84 -9.17
C GLN A 189 -33.77 26.21 -7.80
N LEU A 190 -34.73 25.28 -7.67
CA LEU A 190 -34.91 24.48 -6.46
C LEU A 190 -33.65 23.71 -6.08
N ASP A 191 -33.02 23.07 -7.07
CA ASP A 191 -31.77 22.35 -6.90
C ASP A 191 -30.64 23.26 -6.40
N SER A 192 -30.50 24.44 -7.01
CA SER A 192 -29.50 25.44 -6.65
C SER A 192 -29.70 25.97 -5.22
N MET A 193 -30.94 26.27 -4.84
CA MET A 193 -31.27 26.71 -3.49
C MET A 193 -31.00 25.60 -2.46
N TRP A 194 -31.41 24.38 -2.78
CA TRP A 194 -31.11 23.20 -1.97
C TRP A 194 -29.59 23.07 -1.77
N SER A 195 -28.83 23.14 -2.86
CA SER A 195 -27.37 22.95 -2.83
C SER A 195 -26.66 24.09 -2.10
N ALA A 196 -27.15 25.33 -2.22
CA ALA A 196 -26.63 26.45 -1.45
C ALA A 196 -26.83 26.24 0.06
N MET A 197 -27.97 25.69 0.46
CA MET A 197 -28.32 25.49 1.87
C MET A 197 -27.69 24.24 2.50
N ASN A 198 -27.54 23.15 1.74
CA ASN A 198 -27.19 21.85 2.31
C ASN A 198 -25.89 21.24 1.73
N GLU A 199 -25.38 21.69 0.58
CA GLU A 199 -24.13 21.15 -0.02
C GLU A 199 -22.95 22.11 0.16
N LYS A 200 -23.18 23.42 -0.03
CA LYS A 200 -22.12 24.44 0.04
C LYS A 200 -21.87 24.93 1.47
N ASN A 201 -22.87 24.82 2.33
CA ASN A 201 -22.79 25.28 3.71
C ASN A 201 -23.39 24.22 4.63
N LEU A 202 -22.52 23.45 5.28
CA LEU A 202 -22.93 22.45 6.26
C LEU A 202 -23.08 23.07 7.67
N HIS A 203 -23.18 24.39 7.78
CA HIS A 203 -23.49 25.15 9.00
C HIS A 203 -22.66 24.72 10.22
N ARG A 204 -21.34 24.50 10.02
CA ARG A 204 -20.41 24.03 11.06
C ARG A 204 -20.80 22.68 11.68
N SER A 205 -21.55 21.86 10.96
CA SER A 205 -21.91 20.50 11.39
C SER A 205 -20.70 19.68 11.79
N ILE A 206 -20.92 18.65 12.62
CA ILE A 206 -19.86 17.77 13.06
C ILE A 206 -19.82 16.50 12.20
N VAL A 207 -18.69 16.29 11.53
CA VAL A 207 -18.30 14.99 10.94
C VAL A 207 -17.44 14.24 11.95
N LEU A 208 -17.85 13.02 12.30
CA LEU A 208 -17.13 12.24 13.31
C LEU A 208 -15.96 11.48 12.69
N MET A 209 -14.84 11.54 13.38
CA MET A 209 -13.68 10.67 13.15
C MET A 209 -13.58 9.64 14.28
N PRO A 210 -13.27 8.38 13.98
CA PRO A 210 -13.11 7.35 15.00
C PRO A 210 -11.89 7.59 15.90
N ASP A 211 -10.87 8.25 15.38
CA ASP A 211 -9.61 8.48 16.08
C ASP A 211 -9.58 9.80 16.88
N LYS A 212 -8.72 9.83 17.90
CA LYS A 212 -8.48 10.99 18.76
C LYS A 212 -7.69 12.06 18.00
N LEU A 213 -8.14 13.31 18.05
CA LEU A 213 -7.40 14.46 17.55
C LEU A 213 -6.27 14.80 18.53
N PRO A 214 -5.09 15.21 18.03
CA PRO A 214 -4.03 15.71 18.90
C PRO A 214 -4.48 16.98 19.60
N ALA A 215 -4.17 17.11 20.89
CA ALA A 215 -4.50 18.31 21.67
C ALA A 215 -3.91 19.60 21.06
N ASN A 216 -2.79 19.47 20.32
CA ASN A 216 -2.06 20.61 19.77
C ASN A 216 -2.40 20.89 18.30
N TRP A 217 -3.40 20.24 17.71
CA TRP A 217 -3.73 20.42 16.28
C TRP A 217 -4.20 21.85 15.97
N THR A 218 -3.51 22.52 15.04
CA THR A 218 -3.77 23.91 14.61
C THR A 218 -4.56 24.01 13.30
N GLY A 219 -4.75 22.90 12.58
CA GLY A 219 -5.46 22.91 11.28
C GLY A 219 -4.57 23.16 10.07
N GLU A 220 -3.25 23.26 10.23
CA GLU A 220 -2.36 23.61 9.12
C GLU A 220 -1.94 22.39 8.27
N CYS A 221 -2.44 22.36 7.03
CA CYS A 221 -2.17 21.34 6.03
C CYS A 221 -1.41 21.90 4.83
N GLY A 222 -0.30 22.58 5.11
CA GLY A 222 0.46 23.26 4.07
C GLY A 222 1.25 22.33 3.13
N PRO A 223 1.71 22.85 1.99
CA PRO A 223 2.36 22.06 0.93
C PRO A 223 3.82 21.70 1.22
N ASN A 224 4.37 22.23 2.31
CA ASN A 224 5.77 22.08 2.70
C ASN A 224 5.90 21.53 4.12
N LEU A 225 7.07 20.97 4.42
CA LEU A 225 7.37 20.29 5.67
C LEU A 225 7.23 21.18 6.92
N LEU A 226 7.48 22.48 6.79
CA LEU A 226 7.39 23.45 7.90
C LEU A 226 5.92 23.71 8.26
N SER A 227 5.09 23.91 7.24
CA SER A 227 3.64 24.17 7.36
C SER A 227 2.78 22.92 7.54
N PHE A 228 3.35 21.74 7.34
CA PHE A 228 2.63 20.48 7.51
C PHE A 228 2.72 20.08 8.97
N GLN A 229 1.68 20.30 9.77
CA GLN A 229 1.80 20.08 11.22
C GLN A 229 2.09 18.60 11.55
N GLU A 230 2.96 18.39 12.54
CA GLU A 230 3.28 17.05 13.02
C GLU A 230 2.18 16.54 13.95
N ILE A 231 1.62 15.38 13.62
CA ILE A 231 0.70 14.66 14.49
C ILE A 231 1.41 13.43 15.02
N GLU A 232 1.53 13.34 16.35
CA GLU A 232 2.22 12.21 16.98
C GLU A 232 1.52 10.86 16.74
N PHE A 233 0.19 10.88 16.56
CA PHE A 233 -0.64 9.69 16.40
C PHE A 233 -0.73 9.22 14.94
N ARG A 234 -0.26 7.99 14.69
CA ARG A 234 -0.49 7.24 13.44
C ARG A 234 -1.94 6.73 13.37
N PRO A 235 -2.62 6.76 12.20
CA PRO A 235 -2.19 7.13 10.83
C PRO A 235 -2.92 8.39 10.28
N ILE A 236 -3.08 9.45 11.08
CA ILE A 236 -4.25 10.33 10.91
C ILE A 236 -3.98 11.64 10.12
N THR A 237 -2.73 11.97 9.76
CA THR A 237 -2.41 13.34 9.30
C THR A 237 -3.02 13.69 7.94
N GLU A 238 -2.86 12.87 6.91
CA GLU A 238 -3.42 13.17 5.58
C GLU A 238 -4.96 13.12 5.57
N TRP A 239 -5.56 12.35 6.45
CA TRP A 239 -7.02 12.27 6.59
C TRP A 239 -7.59 13.48 7.31
N ILE A 240 -6.94 13.93 8.38
CA ILE A 240 -7.30 15.20 9.03
C ILE A 240 -7.16 16.34 8.04
N CYS A 241 -6.10 16.36 7.22
CA CYS A 241 -5.96 17.37 6.18
C CYS A 241 -7.03 17.30 5.10
N THR A 242 -7.44 16.09 4.72
CA THR A 242 -8.58 15.91 3.82
C THR A 242 -9.85 16.48 4.45
N LEU A 243 -10.13 16.15 5.71
CA LEU A 243 -11.31 16.65 6.42
C LEU A 243 -11.26 18.15 6.66
N GLN A 244 -10.09 18.73 6.87
CA GLN A 244 -9.88 20.17 6.97
C GLN A 244 -10.22 20.86 5.65
N VAL A 245 -9.63 20.42 4.53
CA VAL A 245 -9.88 21.04 3.22
C VAL A 245 -11.34 20.89 2.80
N LEU A 246 -11.95 19.71 3.04
CA LEU A 246 -13.38 19.53 2.79
C LEU A 246 -14.23 20.35 3.77
N GLY A 247 -13.78 20.48 5.01
CA GLY A 247 -14.37 21.30 6.08
C GLY A 247 -14.45 22.76 5.69
N ASP A 248 -13.34 23.32 5.22
CA ASP A 248 -13.23 24.70 4.76
C ASP A 248 -14.07 24.93 3.50
N LYS A 249 -14.04 23.99 2.56
CA LYS A 249 -14.79 24.08 1.30
C LYS A 249 -16.31 24.03 1.49
N HIS A 250 -16.78 23.22 2.44
CA HIS A 250 -18.21 22.95 2.67
C HIS A 250 -18.73 23.50 4.00
N ASN A 251 -17.93 24.30 4.71
CA ASN A 251 -18.22 24.90 6.02
C ASN A 251 -18.75 23.89 7.07
N PHE A 252 -18.01 22.78 7.28
CA PHE A 252 -18.25 21.85 8.40
C PHE A 252 -17.07 21.79 9.36
N THR A 253 -17.33 21.31 10.57
CA THR A 253 -16.32 21.00 11.59
C THR A 253 -16.23 19.48 11.78
N TYR A 254 -15.11 19.00 12.30
CA TYR A 254 -14.94 17.58 12.61
C TYR A 254 -14.60 17.41 14.09
N ALA A 255 -15.02 16.29 14.67
CA ALA A 255 -14.76 15.98 16.07
C ALA A 255 -14.56 14.48 16.28
N GLU A 256 -13.99 14.13 17.43
CA GLU A 256 -13.78 12.74 17.83
C GLU A 256 -15.11 12.04 18.14
N ALA A 257 -15.25 10.79 17.69
CA ALA A 257 -16.47 10.00 17.90
C ALA A 257 -16.77 9.71 19.38
N ARG A 258 -15.75 9.74 20.26
CA ARG A 258 -15.87 9.36 21.68
C ARG A 258 -16.45 10.46 22.56
N THR A 259 -16.37 11.72 22.15
CA THR A 259 -16.58 12.85 23.05
C THR A 259 -17.99 13.43 23.02
N LEU A 260 -18.86 13.02 22.09
CA LEU A 260 -20.09 13.76 21.81
C LEU A 260 -21.33 12.87 21.58
N GLN A 261 -22.39 13.10 22.37
CA GLN A 261 -23.78 12.73 22.03
C GLN A 261 -24.40 13.70 21.00
N VAL A 262 -23.59 14.29 20.13
CA VAL A 262 -24.04 15.32 19.19
C VAL A 262 -24.62 14.67 17.94
N THR A 263 -25.53 15.38 17.27
CA THR A 263 -26.14 14.96 16.01
C THR A 263 -25.06 14.86 14.93
N LYS A 264 -24.57 13.64 14.69
CA LYS A 264 -23.55 13.36 13.67
C LYS A 264 -24.14 13.42 12.26
N VAL A 265 -23.50 14.19 11.39
CA VAL A 265 -23.92 14.33 9.99
C VAL A 265 -23.38 13.17 9.16
N ASN A 266 -22.11 12.84 9.36
CA ASN A 266 -21.48 11.67 8.75
C ASN A 266 -20.40 11.13 9.69
N TYR A 267 -19.90 9.93 9.39
CA TYR A 267 -18.62 9.44 9.88
C TYR A 267 -17.76 9.12 8.66
N MET A 268 -16.45 9.32 8.79
CA MET A 268 -15.47 8.86 7.82
C MET A 268 -14.41 8.06 8.55
N GLU A 269 -14.17 6.85 8.07
CA GLU A 269 -13.11 5.95 8.52
C GLU A 269 -12.18 5.69 7.33
N PHE A 270 -10.88 5.77 7.58
CA PHE A 270 -9.85 5.70 6.55
C PHE A 270 -8.91 4.53 6.83
N ASP A 271 -8.19 4.06 5.80
CA ASP A 271 -7.29 2.87 5.87
C ASP A 271 -7.99 1.67 6.50
N VAL A 272 -9.27 1.48 6.14
CA VAL A 272 -9.99 0.26 6.49
C VAL A 272 -9.52 -0.83 5.56
N LEU A 273 -9.06 -1.95 6.11
CA LEU A 273 -8.71 -3.11 5.31
C LEU A 273 -9.95 -3.67 4.61
N LEU A 274 -9.87 -3.83 3.29
CA LEU A 274 -10.94 -4.45 2.50
C LEU A 274 -10.92 -5.97 2.69
N THR A 275 -11.77 -6.46 3.60
CA THR A 275 -12.04 -7.89 3.78
C THR A 275 -13.47 -8.23 3.37
N GLN A 276 -13.72 -9.51 3.03
CA GLN A 276 -15.08 -9.97 2.76
C GLN A 276 -16.03 -9.66 3.92
N SER A 277 -15.60 -9.89 5.16
CA SER A 277 -16.41 -9.61 6.36
C SER A 277 -16.77 -8.14 6.51
N LYS A 278 -15.87 -7.22 6.10
CA LYS A 278 -16.13 -5.78 6.09
C LYS A 278 -17.09 -5.40 4.97
N VAL A 279 -16.93 -5.96 3.77
CA VAL A 279 -17.87 -5.76 2.65
C VAL A 279 -19.28 -6.23 3.01
N ASP A 280 -19.41 -7.39 3.67
CA ASP A 280 -20.70 -7.92 4.12
C ASP A 280 -21.31 -7.10 5.27
N TYR A 281 -20.48 -6.37 6.02
CA TYR A 281 -20.92 -5.52 7.13
C TYR A 281 -21.36 -4.13 6.66
N LEU A 282 -20.78 -3.60 5.58
CA LEU A 282 -21.10 -2.28 5.03
C LEU A 282 -22.61 -2.04 4.83
N PRO A 283 -23.38 -2.93 4.17
CA PRO A 283 -24.82 -2.75 4.04
C PRO A 283 -25.56 -2.68 5.39
N LYS A 284 -25.09 -3.42 6.40
CA LYS A 284 -25.73 -3.47 7.73
C LYS A 284 -25.62 -2.14 8.48
N ILE A 285 -24.57 -1.37 8.21
CA ILE A 285 -24.34 -0.06 8.82
C ILE A 285 -24.71 1.11 7.91
N ASN A 286 -25.36 0.83 6.77
CA ASN A 286 -25.55 1.81 5.69
C ASN A 286 -24.22 2.50 5.33
N GLY A 287 -23.14 1.73 5.21
CA GLY A 287 -21.82 2.20 4.83
C GLY A 287 -21.70 2.40 3.32
N HIS A 288 -20.79 3.28 2.92
CA HIS A 288 -20.41 3.51 1.54
C HIS A 288 -18.89 3.59 1.44
N ILE A 289 -18.33 2.90 0.45
CA ILE A 289 -16.91 3.01 0.10
C ILE A 289 -16.74 4.25 -0.76
N PHE A 290 -16.05 5.25 -0.25
CA PHE A 290 -15.72 6.46 -1.00
C PHE A 290 -14.55 6.23 -1.95
N TYR A 291 -13.55 5.48 -1.51
CA TYR A 291 -12.31 5.32 -2.25
C TYR A 291 -11.62 4.02 -1.84
N VAL A 292 -10.97 3.33 -2.78
CA VAL A 292 -10.18 2.12 -2.53
C VAL A 292 -8.75 2.40 -2.94
N ASP A 293 -7.80 2.17 -2.03
CA ASP A 293 -6.37 2.22 -2.30
C ASP A 293 -5.76 0.82 -2.39
N PHE A 294 -4.73 0.72 -3.22
CA PHE A 294 -3.95 -0.49 -3.39
C PHE A 294 -2.62 -0.27 -2.69
N GLU A 295 -2.41 -0.99 -1.59
CA GLU A 295 -1.19 -0.94 -0.82
C GLU A 295 -0.34 -2.19 -1.08
N GLU A 296 0.97 -2.02 -1.00
CA GLU A 296 1.93 -3.09 -1.18
C GLU A 296 2.80 -3.24 0.07
N LEU A 297 2.98 -4.49 0.50
CA LEU A 297 4.05 -4.85 1.41
C LEU A 297 5.33 -5.02 0.62
N LYS A 298 6.36 -4.29 1.02
CA LYS A 298 7.71 -4.38 0.48
C LYS A 298 8.62 -5.00 1.53
N PHE A 299 9.76 -5.52 1.10
CA PHE A 299 10.77 -5.98 2.05
C PHE A 299 12.15 -5.42 1.77
N ALA A 300 12.94 -5.38 2.84
CA ALA A 300 14.36 -5.11 2.77
C ALA A 300 15.10 -6.15 3.59
N VAL A 301 16.24 -6.60 3.08
CA VAL A 301 17.12 -7.54 3.78
C VAL A 301 18.18 -6.74 4.53
N VAL A 302 18.19 -6.89 5.85
CA VAL A 302 19.23 -6.36 6.73
C VAL A 302 20.28 -7.43 6.90
N THR A 303 21.50 -7.10 6.52
CA THR A 303 22.60 -8.05 6.51
C THR A 303 23.91 -7.40 6.94
N ASN A 304 24.92 -8.21 7.18
CA ASN A 304 26.26 -7.70 7.47
C ASN A 304 26.85 -7.07 6.20
N PHE A 305 27.71 -6.06 6.38
CA PHE A 305 28.51 -5.62 5.25
C PHE A 305 29.29 -6.81 4.69
N PRO A 306 29.43 -6.89 3.36
CA PRO A 306 30.20 -7.95 2.75
C PRO A 306 31.61 -7.92 3.32
N SER A 307 32.00 -9.01 3.97
CA SER A 307 33.36 -9.19 4.45
C SER A 307 34.22 -9.61 3.28
N LYS A 308 35.48 -9.16 3.25
CA LYS A 308 36.46 -9.72 2.32
C LYS A 308 36.55 -11.23 2.48
N ILE A 309 36.87 -11.91 1.39
CA ILE A 309 37.24 -13.32 1.43
C ILE A 309 38.62 -13.41 2.10
N ASN A 310 38.61 -13.47 3.42
CA ASN A 310 39.81 -13.72 4.22
C ASN A 310 40.03 -15.24 4.31
N SER A 311 40.24 -15.86 3.17
CA SER A 311 40.49 -17.30 3.06
C SER A 311 41.51 -17.57 1.98
N ILE A 312 42.26 -18.66 2.12
CA ILE A 312 43.18 -19.16 1.10
C ILE A 312 42.46 -19.44 -0.23
N PHE A 313 41.17 -19.77 -0.19
CA PHE A 313 40.36 -19.97 -1.37
C PHE A 313 40.18 -18.68 -2.19
N GLY A 314 40.33 -17.50 -1.57
CA GLY A 314 40.33 -16.21 -2.27
C GLY A 314 41.40 -16.09 -3.36
N VAL A 315 42.49 -16.85 -3.25
CA VAL A 315 43.55 -16.89 -4.28
C VAL A 315 43.11 -17.69 -5.51
N PHE A 316 42.13 -18.57 -5.34
CA PHE A 316 41.62 -19.43 -6.40
C PHE A 316 40.29 -18.93 -6.99
N THR A 317 39.66 -17.89 -6.43
CA THR A 317 38.43 -17.29 -6.98
C THR A 317 38.55 -16.65 -8.38
N PRO A 318 39.72 -16.17 -8.84
CA PRO A 318 39.81 -15.52 -10.15
C PRO A 318 39.39 -16.39 -11.32
N PHE A 319 39.49 -17.71 -11.17
CA PHE A 319 39.05 -18.68 -12.16
C PHE A 319 38.09 -19.68 -11.54
N ASP A 320 37.13 -20.14 -12.33
CA ASP A 320 36.24 -21.21 -11.90
C ASP A 320 36.97 -22.56 -11.86
N GLY A 321 36.36 -23.55 -11.18
CA GLY A 321 36.97 -24.87 -11.03
C GLY A 321 37.24 -25.57 -12.37
N ALA A 322 36.41 -25.31 -13.39
CA ALA A 322 36.60 -25.86 -14.73
C ALA A 322 37.86 -25.30 -15.39
N THR A 323 38.09 -23.98 -15.31
CA THR A 323 39.31 -23.35 -15.84
C THR A 323 40.55 -23.87 -15.13
N TRP A 324 40.54 -24.00 -13.79
CA TRP A 324 41.64 -24.61 -13.05
C TRP A 324 41.92 -26.05 -13.48
N ALA A 325 40.87 -26.86 -13.68
CA ALA A 325 41.01 -28.23 -14.16
C ALA A 325 41.59 -28.28 -15.58
N LEU A 326 41.16 -27.38 -16.47
CA LEU A 326 41.68 -27.27 -17.83
C LEU A 326 43.15 -26.83 -17.86
N ILE A 327 43.56 -25.89 -16.98
CA ILE A 327 44.96 -25.49 -16.82
C ILE A 327 45.80 -26.69 -16.39
N LEU A 328 45.35 -27.45 -15.39
CA LEU A 328 46.02 -28.64 -14.90
C LEU A 328 46.14 -29.71 -16.00
N LEU A 329 45.04 -29.99 -16.71
CA LEU A 329 45.02 -30.93 -17.82
C LEU A 329 45.96 -30.50 -18.95
N SER A 330 46.04 -29.20 -19.23
CA SER A 330 46.94 -28.65 -20.23
C SER A 330 48.41 -28.80 -19.82
N CYS A 331 48.74 -28.62 -18.54
CA CYS A 331 50.08 -28.90 -18.01
C CYS A 331 50.46 -30.38 -18.17
N LEU A 332 49.52 -31.29 -17.88
CA LEU A 332 49.72 -32.72 -18.07
C LEU A 332 49.92 -33.08 -19.55
N ALA A 333 49.09 -32.51 -20.45
CA ALA A 333 49.20 -32.72 -21.88
C ALA A 333 50.56 -32.23 -22.42
N MET A 334 51.03 -31.06 -21.99
CA MET A 334 52.34 -30.54 -22.35
C MET A 334 53.48 -31.41 -21.82
N THR A 335 53.38 -31.90 -20.59
CA THR A 335 54.35 -32.84 -20.01
C THR A 335 54.44 -34.11 -20.86
N LEU A 336 53.30 -34.65 -21.30
CA LEU A 336 53.26 -35.81 -22.19
C LEU A 336 53.91 -35.51 -23.54
N ILE A 337 53.60 -34.38 -24.17
CA ILE A 337 54.20 -33.99 -25.46
C ILE A 337 55.73 -33.93 -25.36
N ILE A 338 56.27 -33.36 -24.28
CA ILE A 338 57.73 -33.28 -24.05
C ILE A 338 58.36 -34.66 -23.88
N GLN A 339 57.69 -35.56 -23.15
CA GLN A 339 58.15 -36.94 -22.95
C GLN A 339 58.20 -37.74 -24.25
N PHE A 340 57.34 -37.42 -25.23
CA PHE A 340 57.28 -38.08 -26.54
C PHE A 340 58.19 -37.47 -27.62
N GLU A 341 58.82 -36.31 -27.39
CA GLU A 341 59.63 -35.60 -28.41
C GLU A 341 61.02 -36.24 -28.66
N GLY A 342 61.43 -37.22 -27.85
CA GLY A 342 62.71 -37.93 -27.99
C GLY A 342 62.64 -39.22 -28.80
N ASN A 343 63.72 -39.58 -29.50
CA ASN A 343 63.84 -40.86 -30.24
C ASN A 343 63.73 -42.11 -29.34
N ILE A 344 63.91 -41.96 -28.03
CA ILE A 344 63.72 -43.02 -27.03
C ILE A 344 62.83 -42.45 -25.93
N PRO A 345 61.63 -43.00 -25.69
CA PRO A 345 60.73 -42.49 -24.67
C PRO A 345 61.34 -42.68 -23.27
N ARG A 346 61.42 -41.60 -22.48
CA ARG A 346 62.00 -41.59 -21.12
C ARG A 346 60.93 -41.73 -20.04
N PHE A 347 60.05 -42.74 -20.16
CA PHE A 347 58.92 -42.98 -19.23
C PHE A 347 59.33 -43.50 -17.84
N THR A 348 60.24 -42.81 -17.16
CA THR A 348 60.40 -42.98 -15.71
C THR A 348 59.54 -41.96 -15.00
N PHE A 349 58.74 -42.38 -14.02
CA PHE A 349 57.84 -41.53 -13.23
C PHE A 349 58.54 -40.27 -12.66
N LEU A 350 59.80 -40.40 -12.22
CA LEU A 350 60.61 -39.28 -11.71
C LEU A 350 60.87 -38.20 -12.77
N ASN A 351 61.13 -38.60 -14.03
CA ASN A 351 61.31 -37.64 -15.13
C ASN A 351 59.99 -36.95 -15.47
N MET A 352 58.86 -37.67 -15.41
CA MET A 352 57.54 -37.09 -15.66
C MET A 352 57.17 -36.04 -14.60
N ILE A 353 57.44 -36.31 -13.32
CA ILE A 353 57.27 -35.31 -12.26
C ILE A 353 58.19 -34.11 -12.49
N GLY A 354 59.46 -34.35 -12.83
CA GLY A 354 60.42 -33.29 -13.10
C GLY A 354 59.94 -32.37 -14.23
N ASP A 355 59.47 -32.95 -15.34
CA ASP A 355 58.95 -32.21 -16.48
C ASP A 355 57.63 -31.50 -16.15
N PHE A 356 56.74 -32.13 -15.37
CA PHE A 356 55.51 -31.50 -14.91
C PHE A 356 55.79 -30.28 -14.01
N CYS A 357 56.70 -30.41 -13.05
CA CYS A 357 57.13 -29.29 -12.20
C CYS A 357 57.74 -28.16 -13.04
N LEU A 358 58.49 -28.51 -14.08
CA LEU A 358 59.13 -27.56 -14.98
C LEU A 358 58.11 -26.83 -15.87
N ILE A 359 57.11 -27.53 -16.42
CA ILE A 359 56.00 -26.92 -17.16
C ILE A 359 55.14 -26.04 -16.27
N SER A 360 54.86 -26.50 -15.05
CA SER A 360 54.15 -25.70 -14.04
C SER A 360 54.95 -24.45 -13.65
N SER A 361 56.28 -24.54 -13.56
CA SER A 361 57.13 -23.39 -13.27
C SER A 361 57.06 -22.33 -14.38
N ILE A 362 57.02 -22.74 -15.66
CA ILE A 362 56.78 -21.82 -16.78
C ILE A 362 55.40 -21.17 -16.66
N LEU A 363 54.36 -21.96 -16.33
CA LEU A 363 53.01 -21.44 -16.15
C LEU A 363 52.99 -20.31 -15.11
N PHE A 364 53.71 -20.49 -14.00
CA PHE A 364 53.87 -19.47 -12.94
C PHE A 364 54.92 -18.38 -13.25
N GLY A 365 55.35 -18.24 -14.50
CA GLY A 365 56.25 -17.16 -14.93
C GLY A 365 57.71 -17.30 -14.47
N GLN A 366 58.12 -18.48 -13.96
CA GLN A 366 59.51 -18.68 -13.54
C GLN A 366 60.42 -18.89 -14.75
N SER A 367 61.52 -18.14 -14.81
CA SER A 367 62.46 -18.10 -15.94
C SER A 367 63.42 -19.30 -16.01
N ILE A 368 62.89 -20.53 -16.02
CA ILE A 368 63.69 -21.77 -16.16
C ILE A 368 63.85 -22.17 -17.65
N ALA A 369 63.39 -21.32 -18.57
CA ALA A 369 63.34 -21.56 -20.02
C ALA A 369 64.68 -22.02 -20.64
N ASP A 370 65.80 -21.49 -20.17
CA ASP A 370 67.13 -21.82 -20.72
C ASP A 370 67.53 -23.29 -20.54
N LYS A 371 67.08 -23.91 -19.44
CA LYS A 371 67.36 -25.34 -19.19
C LYS A 371 66.55 -26.21 -20.16
N ILE A 372 65.30 -25.82 -20.41
CA ILE A 372 64.33 -26.53 -21.25
C ILE A 372 64.77 -26.53 -22.72
N LEU A 373 65.14 -25.35 -23.23
CA LEU A 373 65.63 -25.17 -24.59
C LEU A 373 66.90 -25.98 -24.87
N ARG A 374 67.70 -26.28 -23.84
CA ARG A 374 68.88 -27.15 -23.95
C ARG A 374 68.53 -28.65 -23.91
N THR A 375 67.45 -29.03 -23.25
CA THR A 375 67.05 -30.44 -23.10
C THR A 375 66.30 -30.97 -24.33
N MET A 376 65.69 -30.10 -25.14
CA MET A 376 64.90 -30.51 -26.30
C MET A 376 65.77 -30.85 -27.51
N THR A 377 65.64 -32.09 -27.99
CA THR A 377 66.40 -32.64 -29.13
C THR A 377 65.92 -32.11 -30.48
N ASN A 378 64.62 -31.82 -30.64
CA ASN A 378 64.04 -31.40 -31.90
C ASN A 378 63.56 -29.95 -31.88
N LYS A 379 64.52 -29.02 -31.85
CA LYS A 379 64.28 -27.57 -31.77
C LYS A 379 63.29 -27.02 -32.81
N LYS A 380 63.10 -27.68 -33.96
CA LYS A 380 62.16 -27.20 -35.00
C LYS A 380 60.69 -27.36 -34.59
N VAL A 381 60.37 -28.37 -33.79
CA VAL A 381 58.99 -28.70 -33.39
C VAL A 381 58.69 -28.22 -31.97
N SER A 382 59.61 -28.41 -31.02
CA SER A 382 59.44 -27.92 -29.65
C SER A 382 59.32 -26.42 -29.56
N LEU A 383 60.14 -25.68 -30.30
CA LEU A 383 60.23 -24.23 -30.19
C LEU A 383 58.87 -23.53 -30.43
N PRO A 384 58.12 -23.79 -31.52
CA PRO A 384 56.82 -23.16 -31.71
C PRO A 384 55.79 -23.59 -30.64
N ILE A 385 55.79 -24.87 -30.24
CA ILE A 385 54.87 -25.38 -29.20
C ILE A 385 55.14 -24.68 -27.86
N LEU A 386 56.42 -24.62 -27.46
CA LEU A 386 56.84 -23.96 -26.23
C LEU A 386 56.58 -22.44 -26.28
N THR A 387 56.73 -21.82 -27.46
CA THR A 387 56.41 -20.40 -27.66
C THR A 387 54.92 -20.15 -27.47
N VAL A 388 54.05 -20.99 -28.05
CA VAL A 388 52.59 -20.90 -27.86
C VAL A 388 52.21 -21.15 -26.40
N TRP A 389 52.83 -22.14 -25.75
CA TRP A 389 52.63 -22.42 -24.33
C TRP A 389 53.04 -21.25 -23.44
N PHE A 390 54.21 -20.65 -23.70
CA PHE A 390 54.72 -19.50 -22.97
C PHE A 390 53.79 -18.29 -23.14
N PHE A 391 53.36 -18.01 -24.38
CA PHE A 391 52.42 -16.94 -24.67
C PHE A 391 51.06 -17.17 -23.97
N GLY A 392 50.55 -18.39 -24.00
CA GLY A 392 49.32 -18.77 -23.28
C GLY A 392 49.46 -18.61 -21.77
N SER A 393 50.58 -19.04 -21.20
CA SER A 393 50.90 -18.90 -19.78
C SER A 393 50.99 -17.43 -19.36
N TYR A 394 51.68 -16.60 -20.14
CA TYR A 394 51.78 -15.15 -19.92
C TYR A 394 50.40 -14.46 -19.97
N LEU A 395 49.58 -14.79 -20.96
CA LEU A 395 48.23 -14.23 -21.07
C LEU A 395 47.37 -14.66 -19.87
N LEU A 396 47.46 -15.94 -19.48
CA LEU A 396 46.62 -16.51 -18.43
C LEU A 396 47.04 -16.06 -17.02
N MET A 397 48.32 -16.17 -16.66
CA MET A 397 48.79 -15.87 -15.31
C MET A 397 49.13 -14.39 -15.10
N ASP A 398 49.93 -13.79 -15.99
CA ASP A 398 50.42 -12.41 -15.78
C ASP A 398 49.39 -11.34 -16.15
N ASN A 399 48.43 -11.65 -17.03
CA ASN A 399 47.39 -10.71 -17.43
C ASN A 399 46.02 -11.03 -16.80
N LEU A 400 45.42 -12.18 -17.16
CA LEU A 400 44.05 -12.49 -16.74
C LEU A 400 43.95 -12.77 -15.24
N TYR A 401 44.77 -13.69 -14.73
CA TYR A 401 44.75 -14.08 -13.32
C TYR A 401 45.15 -12.90 -12.44
N GLN A 402 46.29 -12.26 -12.73
CA GLN A 402 46.76 -11.11 -11.97
C GLN A 402 45.74 -9.95 -11.98
N GLY A 403 45.15 -9.62 -13.13
CA GLY A 403 44.12 -8.57 -13.20
C GLY A 403 42.87 -8.93 -12.39
N THR A 404 42.41 -10.17 -12.51
CA THR A 404 41.19 -10.64 -11.84
C THR A 404 41.39 -10.80 -10.34
N ILE A 405 42.55 -11.29 -9.86
CA ILE A 405 42.81 -11.39 -8.41
C ILE A 405 42.92 -10.01 -7.76
N TYR A 406 43.49 -9.01 -8.43
CA TYR A 406 43.45 -7.64 -7.90
C TYR A 406 42.02 -7.12 -7.82
N SER A 407 41.18 -7.42 -8.83
CA SER A 407 39.75 -7.09 -8.78
C SER A 407 39.05 -7.82 -7.63
N ASP A 408 39.23 -9.13 -7.49
CA ASP A 408 38.57 -9.95 -6.46
C ASP A 408 39.02 -9.61 -5.03
N LEU A 409 40.30 -9.29 -4.83
CA LEU A 409 40.82 -8.88 -3.53
C LEU A 409 40.41 -7.45 -3.14
N THR A 410 40.04 -6.61 -4.12
CA THR A 410 39.57 -5.24 -3.88
C THR A 410 38.05 -5.13 -3.83
N VAL A 411 37.33 -5.97 -4.56
CA VAL A 411 35.87 -5.98 -4.63
C VAL A 411 35.31 -6.81 -3.48
N MET A 412 34.38 -6.21 -2.74
CA MET A 412 33.58 -6.94 -1.77
C MET A 412 32.42 -7.64 -2.49
N TYR A 413 32.34 -8.96 -2.41
CA TYR A 413 31.20 -9.67 -2.98
C TYR A 413 29.93 -9.36 -2.20
N PRO A 414 28.90 -8.77 -2.82
CA PRO A 414 27.64 -8.54 -2.14
C PRO A 414 27.08 -9.89 -1.68
N GLN A 415 26.58 -9.93 -0.44
CA GLN A 415 25.91 -11.14 0.02
C GLN A 415 24.69 -11.41 -0.86
N LYS A 416 24.54 -12.67 -1.28
CA LYS A 416 23.38 -13.10 -2.06
C LYS A 416 22.15 -13.02 -1.15
N VAL A 417 21.35 -11.99 -1.36
CA VAL A 417 20.10 -11.78 -0.63
C VAL A 417 18.91 -12.15 -1.52
N PRO A 418 17.78 -12.60 -0.94
CA PRO A 418 16.56 -12.82 -1.71
C PRO A 418 16.10 -11.56 -2.42
N GLU A 419 15.80 -11.67 -3.71
CA GLU A 419 15.30 -10.55 -4.52
C GLU A 419 13.78 -10.52 -4.62
N THR A 420 13.13 -11.66 -4.41
CA THR A 420 11.68 -11.87 -4.49
C THR A 420 11.12 -12.38 -3.17
N LEU A 421 9.81 -12.20 -2.94
CA LEU A 421 9.17 -12.70 -1.72
C LEU A 421 9.15 -14.24 -1.63
N GLU A 422 9.07 -14.91 -2.79
CA GLU A 422 9.18 -16.38 -2.89
C GLU A 422 10.57 -16.85 -2.49
N THR A 423 11.63 -16.26 -3.05
CA THR A 423 13.00 -16.61 -2.67
C THR A 423 13.27 -16.29 -1.20
N LEU A 424 12.64 -15.24 -0.66
CA LEU A 424 12.70 -14.91 0.77
C LEU A 424 12.04 -16.02 1.60
N ALA A 425 10.85 -16.45 1.22
CA ALA A 425 10.12 -17.53 1.87
C ALA A 425 10.88 -18.87 1.82
N ILE A 426 11.69 -19.12 0.79
CA ILE A 426 12.52 -20.33 0.69
C ILE A 426 13.84 -20.21 1.48
N SER A 427 14.40 -19.02 1.65
CA SER A 427 15.77 -18.77 2.15
C SER A 427 16.09 -19.11 3.63
N ASN A 428 15.15 -19.70 4.39
CA ASN A 428 15.23 -19.91 5.84
C ASN A 428 15.45 -18.63 6.68
N MET A 429 15.33 -17.45 6.07
CA MET A 429 15.52 -16.16 6.72
C MET A 429 14.30 -15.80 7.59
N SER A 430 14.58 -15.24 8.77
CA SER A 430 13.57 -14.65 9.64
C SER A 430 13.03 -13.35 9.05
N VAL A 431 11.72 -13.12 9.20
CA VAL A 431 11.04 -11.97 8.60
C VAL A 431 10.42 -11.10 9.69
N LEU A 432 11.05 -9.99 10.03
CA LEU A 432 10.52 -9.01 10.97
C LEU A 432 9.39 -8.19 10.30
N THR A 433 8.29 -7.96 11.01
CA THR A 433 7.23 -7.04 10.57
C THR A 433 6.74 -6.20 11.73
N THR A 434 6.41 -4.96 11.43
CA THR A 434 5.76 -4.00 12.34
C THR A 434 4.35 -3.65 11.89
N THR A 435 3.93 -4.15 10.72
CA THR A 435 2.62 -3.94 10.13
C THR A 435 1.56 -4.67 10.96
N PHE A 436 0.58 -3.91 11.43
CA PHE A 436 -0.44 -4.39 12.36
C PHE A 436 -1.82 -4.05 11.85
N SER A 437 -2.81 -4.81 12.32
CA SER A 437 -4.22 -4.49 12.11
C SER A 437 -4.87 -4.22 13.46
N ARG A 438 -5.74 -3.20 13.50
CA ARG A 438 -6.60 -2.93 14.65
C ARG A 438 -7.92 -3.67 14.43
N PHE A 439 -8.12 -4.78 15.12
CA PHE A 439 -9.43 -5.41 15.20
C PHE A 439 -10.12 -5.02 16.50
N PRO A 440 -11.39 -4.57 16.46
CA PRO A 440 -12.20 -4.49 17.67
C PRO A 440 -12.30 -5.88 18.33
N PRO A 441 -12.09 -6.02 19.65
CA PRO A 441 -11.75 -4.97 20.62
C PRO A 441 -10.23 -4.76 20.74
N LEU A 442 -9.70 -3.66 20.19
CA LEU A 442 -8.36 -3.07 20.41
C LEU A 442 -7.11 -3.99 20.37
N LEU A 443 -7.22 -5.26 19.98
CA LEU A 443 -6.11 -6.20 20.06
C LEU A 443 -5.21 -6.00 18.84
N ILE A 444 -4.05 -5.38 19.08
CA ILE A 444 -3.03 -5.14 18.06
C ILE A 444 -2.41 -6.49 17.68
N ASN A 445 -2.70 -6.92 16.45
CA ASN A 445 -2.25 -8.19 15.92
C ASN A 445 -1.38 -7.97 14.67
N CYS A 446 -0.52 -8.96 14.37
CA CYS A 446 0.22 -9.00 13.12
C CYS A 446 -0.75 -9.10 11.94
N PHE A 447 -0.79 -8.06 11.11
CA PHE A 447 -1.69 -7.98 9.96
C PHE A 447 -1.41 -9.10 8.96
N ILE A 448 -0.13 -9.37 8.70
CA ILE A 448 0.32 -10.35 7.70
C ILE A 448 -0.20 -11.75 8.06
N THR A 449 0.05 -12.20 9.30
CA THR A 449 -0.25 -13.58 9.70
C THR A 449 -1.70 -13.80 10.11
N ARG A 450 -2.39 -12.78 10.65
CA ARG A 450 -3.79 -12.91 11.11
C ARG A 450 -4.82 -12.56 10.06
N SER A 451 -4.47 -11.74 9.07
CA SER A 451 -5.45 -11.20 8.11
C SER A 451 -5.06 -11.50 6.67
N LEU A 452 -3.89 -11.05 6.23
CA LEU A 452 -3.51 -11.10 4.82
C LEU A 452 -3.33 -12.53 4.31
N ILE A 453 -2.47 -13.33 4.93
CA ILE A 453 -2.21 -14.71 4.48
C ILE A 453 -3.48 -15.58 4.56
N PRO A 454 -4.27 -15.58 5.65
CA PRO A 454 -5.54 -16.32 5.69
C PRO A 454 -6.56 -15.86 4.63
N MET A 455 -6.61 -14.56 4.32
CA MET A 455 -7.47 -14.03 3.27
C MET A 455 -7.04 -14.53 1.91
N LEU A 456 -5.73 -14.45 1.62
CA LEU A 456 -5.16 -14.99 0.39
C LEU A 456 -5.55 -16.46 0.29
N ARG A 457 -5.18 -17.33 1.24
CA ARG A 457 -5.39 -18.80 1.19
C ARG A 457 -6.81 -19.28 0.81
N LYS A 458 -7.84 -18.45 0.91
CA LYS A 458 -9.18 -18.78 0.40
C LYS A 458 -9.21 -18.98 -1.12
N HIS A 459 -8.22 -18.49 -1.86
CA HIS A 459 -8.07 -18.71 -3.30
C HIS A 459 -7.24 -19.98 -3.56
N LYS A 460 -7.73 -20.87 -4.45
CA LYS A 460 -7.15 -22.20 -4.70
C LYS A 460 -5.76 -22.20 -5.36
N GLU A 461 -5.38 -21.10 -6.01
CA GLU A 461 -4.15 -21.00 -6.83
C GLU A 461 -2.96 -20.44 -6.04
N ILE A 462 -3.04 -20.47 -4.72
CA ILE A 462 -2.04 -19.79 -3.91
C ILE A 462 -0.85 -20.69 -3.62
N PRO A 463 0.38 -20.17 -3.82
CA PRO A 463 1.59 -20.94 -3.59
C PRO A 463 1.78 -21.38 -2.14
N ASP A 464 2.32 -22.59 -1.96
CA ASP A 464 2.63 -23.17 -0.64
C ASP A 464 3.69 -22.36 0.13
N TRP A 465 4.52 -21.55 -0.55
CA TRP A 465 5.56 -20.75 0.10
C TRP A 465 5.00 -19.69 1.07
N LEU A 466 3.72 -19.31 0.95
CA LEU A 466 3.08 -18.41 1.93
C LEU A 466 3.02 -19.01 3.34
N ASP A 467 2.95 -20.34 3.46
CA ASP A 467 2.90 -21.03 4.73
C ASP A 467 4.26 -20.96 5.43
N ASP A 468 5.32 -21.09 4.65
CA ASP A 468 6.68 -20.96 5.13
C ASP A 468 7.03 -19.52 5.47
N LEU A 469 6.51 -18.55 4.70
CA LEU A 469 6.57 -17.14 5.08
C LEU A 469 5.85 -16.90 6.41
N GLN A 470 4.60 -17.37 6.56
CA GLN A 470 3.80 -17.18 7.78
C GLN A 470 4.50 -17.68 9.05
N LYS A 471 5.15 -18.84 8.98
CA LYS A 471 5.90 -19.44 10.10
C LYS A 471 7.13 -18.61 10.52
N ARG A 472 7.68 -17.80 9.62
CA ARG A 472 8.92 -17.02 9.82
C ARG A 472 8.68 -15.56 10.13
N VAL A 473 7.43 -15.09 9.99
CA VAL A 473 7.05 -13.73 10.31
C VAL A 473 7.06 -13.52 11.83
N ILE A 474 7.94 -12.63 12.27
CA ILE A 474 8.11 -12.19 13.65
C ILE A 474 7.52 -10.80 13.79
N PHE A 475 6.49 -10.68 14.63
CA PHE A 475 5.79 -9.42 14.84
C PHE A 475 6.40 -8.62 15.99
N ILE A 476 6.81 -7.39 15.70
CA ILE A 476 7.21 -6.39 16.70
C ILE A 476 6.07 -5.40 16.84
N HIS A 477 5.61 -5.23 18.09
CA HIS A 477 4.52 -4.31 18.38
C HIS A 477 4.92 -2.86 17.98
N PRO A 478 4.06 -2.08 17.31
CA PRO A 478 4.39 -0.73 16.84
C PRO A 478 4.93 0.21 17.92
N ASN A 479 4.40 0.13 19.14
CA ASN A 479 4.89 0.90 20.30
C ASN A 479 6.34 0.57 20.70
N ASN A 480 6.87 -0.59 20.30
CA ASN A 480 8.25 -0.99 20.55
C ASN A 480 9.19 -0.63 19.39
N VAL A 481 8.69 0.06 18.36
CA VAL A 481 9.48 0.48 17.19
C VAL A 481 9.99 1.90 17.43
N ASP A 482 11.10 1.98 18.16
CA ASP A 482 11.81 3.21 18.53
C ASP A 482 13.31 3.11 18.18
N ALA A 483 14.08 4.14 18.53
CA ALA A 483 15.54 4.12 18.37
C ALA A 483 16.23 2.93 19.07
N SER A 484 15.67 2.41 20.16
CA SER A 484 16.25 1.27 20.90
C SER A 484 16.18 -0.02 20.07
N LEU A 485 15.14 -0.21 19.27
CA LEU A 485 15.03 -1.35 18.35
C LEU A 485 16.17 -1.31 17.32
N THR A 486 16.38 -0.14 16.70
CA THR A 486 17.46 0.04 15.72
C THR A 486 18.82 -0.16 16.37
N GLU A 487 19.05 0.37 17.58
CA GLU A 487 20.29 0.15 18.32
C GLU A 487 20.54 -1.34 18.61
N LYS A 488 19.52 -2.09 19.03
CA LYS A 488 19.62 -3.54 19.26
C LYS A 488 20.00 -4.29 17.99
N ILE A 489 19.37 -3.96 16.85
CA ILE A 489 19.72 -4.54 15.54
C ILE A 489 21.18 -4.28 15.18
N LEU A 490 21.63 -3.03 15.36
CA LEU A 490 22.99 -2.61 15.02
C LEU A 490 24.05 -3.17 15.96
N THR A 491 23.69 -3.49 17.21
CA THR A 491 24.58 -4.07 18.24
C THR A 491 24.46 -5.59 18.34
N TYR A 492 23.79 -6.24 17.37
CA TYR A 492 23.63 -7.70 17.32
C TYR A 492 22.92 -8.28 18.56
N ARG A 493 22.13 -7.46 19.25
CA ARG A 493 21.39 -7.85 20.46
C ARG A 493 20.04 -8.46 20.09
N GLN A 494 19.57 -9.35 20.95
CA GLN A 494 18.25 -9.94 20.79
C GLN A 494 17.14 -8.88 20.98
N VAL A 495 16.09 -8.99 20.17
CA VAL A 495 14.90 -8.12 20.23
C VAL A 495 13.75 -8.92 20.84
N ALA A 496 13.11 -8.38 21.88
CA ALA A 496 11.93 -8.99 22.47
C ALA A 496 10.71 -8.79 21.56
N THR A 497 9.95 -9.86 21.33
CA THR A 497 8.70 -9.84 20.56
C THR A 497 7.49 -9.69 21.49
N ASN A 498 6.30 -9.49 20.91
CA ASN A 498 5.06 -9.39 21.70
C ASN A 498 4.67 -10.71 22.42
N LYS A 499 5.29 -11.84 22.07
CA LYS A 499 5.00 -13.15 22.67
C LYS A 499 6.01 -13.58 23.73
N ASN A 500 6.82 -12.65 24.25
CA ASN A 500 7.98 -12.94 25.09
C ASN A 500 9.03 -13.85 24.43
N GLU A 501 8.97 -14.03 23.11
CA GLU A 501 10.03 -14.69 22.34
C GLU A 501 11.14 -13.67 22.08
N THR A 502 12.38 -14.15 21.92
CA THR A 502 13.49 -13.29 21.51
C THR A 502 13.88 -13.57 20.06
N PHE A 503 14.13 -12.50 19.32
CA PHE A 503 14.57 -12.52 17.94
C PHE A 503 16.06 -12.22 17.87
N SER A 504 16.85 -13.13 17.29
CA SER A 504 18.28 -12.89 17.07
C SER A 504 18.50 -11.97 15.87
N THR A 505 19.19 -10.86 16.09
CA THR A 505 19.61 -9.95 15.01
C THR A 505 21.02 -10.26 14.50
N THR A 506 21.67 -11.33 14.98
CA THR A 506 23.09 -11.60 14.67
C THR A 506 23.33 -11.88 13.18
N GLY A 507 22.45 -12.68 12.56
CA GLY A 507 22.49 -13.04 11.15
C GLY A 507 21.77 -12.04 10.24
N SER A 508 21.63 -12.43 8.97
CA SER A 508 20.79 -11.74 7.99
C SER A 508 19.32 -12.00 8.28
N PHE A 509 18.49 -10.97 8.16
CA PHE A 509 17.04 -11.09 8.31
C PHE A 509 16.33 -10.12 7.37
N ALA A 510 15.07 -10.38 7.04
CA ALA A 510 14.26 -9.47 6.24
C ALA A 510 13.32 -8.66 7.13
N ILE A 511 13.01 -7.44 6.71
CA ILE A 511 11.93 -6.62 7.24
C ILE A 511 10.85 -6.59 6.15
N LEU A 512 9.65 -7.10 6.43
CA LEU A 512 8.50 -7.08 5.52
C LEU A 512 7.42 -6.17 6.11
N ASP A 513 7.19 -5.02 5.48
CA ASP A 513 6.29 -4.00 6.01
C ASP A 513 5.64 -3.16 4.90
N ARG A 514 4.63 -2.38 5.27
CA ARG A 514 4.12 -1.27 4.45
C ARG A 514 5.26 -0.30 4.11
N THR A 515 5.16 0.37 2.96
CA THR A 515 6.24 1.23 2.43
C THR A 515 6.70 2.32 3.41
N LEU A 516 5.76 2.93 4.16
CA LEU A 516 6.06 3.97 5.14
C LEU A 516 6.83 3.42 6.36
N GLU A 517 6.34 2.34 6.94
CA GLU A 517 6.93 1.61 8.07
C GLU A 517 8.33 1.08 7.72
N LEU A 518 8.46 0.41 6.58
CA LEU A 518 9.72 -0.11 6.06
C LEU A 518 10.72 1.03 5.91
N GLY A 519 10.33 2.09 5.19
CA GLY A 519 11.18 3.23 4.91
C GLY A 519 11.64 3.99 6.15
N ARG A 520 10.91 3.92 7.27
CA ARG A 520 11.33 4.48 8.56
C ARG A 520 12.50 3.68 9.16
N LEU A 521 12.35 2.36 9.23
CA LEU A 521 13.36 1.49 9.84
C LEU A 521 14.60 1.33 8.95
N THR A 522 14.42 1.14 7.64
CA THR A 522 15.53 1.01 6.68
C THR A 522 16.36 2.27 6.59
N ALA A 523 15.73 3.45 6.53
CA ALA A 523 16.45 4.71 6.52
C ALA A 523 17.34 4.87 7.76
N SER A 524 16.86 4.52 8.95
CA SER A 524 17.65 4.63 10.18
C SER A 524 18.84 3.67 10.20
N LEU A 525 18.62 2.41 9.81
CA LEU A 525 19.67 1.42 9.70
C LEU A 525 20.75 1.82 8.69
N GLN A 526 20.36 2.32 7.52
CA GLN A 526 21.27 2.85 6.50
C GLN A 526 22.05 4.05 7.01
N MET A 527 21.37 5.00 7.65
CA MET A 527 21.96 6.24 8.15
C MET A 527 23.02 6.01 9.23
N LEU A 528 22.82 4.99 10.08
CA LEU A 528 23.75 4.61 11.13
C LEU A 528 24.90 3.74 10.61
N GLY A 529 24.75 3.14 9.42
CA GLY A 529 25.86 2.58 8.64
C GLY A 529 26.60 1.40 9.28
N LYS A 530 25.99 0.65 10.21
CA LYS A 530 26.60 -0.58 10.79
C LYS A 530 26.09 -1.89 10.17
N ARG A 531 25.02 -1.82 9.38
CA ARG A 531 24.47 -2.97 8.62
C ARG A 531 24.19 -2.52 7.20
N LEU A 532 24.33 -3.46 6.27
CA LEU A 532 23.88 -3.28 4.91
C LEU A 532 22.37 -3.52 4.86
N VAL A 533 21.63 -2.62 4.22
CA VAL A 533 20.19 -2.76 3.99
C VAL A 533 19.97 -2.81 2.49
N VAL A 534 19.51 -3.96 1.99
CA VAL A 534 19.21 -4.19 0.58
C VAL A 534 17.71 -4.21 0.39
N GLU A 535 17.15 -3.19 -0.24
CA GLU A 535 15.73 -3.14 -0.56
C GLU A 535 15.42 -4.05 -1.76
N SER A 536 14.31 -4.79 -1.70
CA SER A 536 13.91 -5.68 -2.79
C SER A 536 13.58 -4.88 -4.05
N LYS A 537 14.22 -5.22 -5.18
CA LYS A 537 13.97 -4.57 -6.48
C LYS A 537 12.75 -5.13 -7.23
N SER A 538 12.31 -6.35 -6.89
CA SER A 538 11.28 -7.05 -7.67
C SER A 538 9.85 -6.62 -7.31
N GLY A 539 8.94 -6.68 -8.29
CA GLY A 539 7.52 -6.34 -8.17
C GLY A 539 6.62 -7.45 -7.60
N ASN A 540 7.17 -8.56 -7.11
CA ASN A 540 6.38 -9.65 -6.51
C ASN A 540 6.01 -9.31 -5.06
N ASN A 541 5.31 -8.19 -4.88
CA ASN A 541 4.89 -7.66 -3.59
C ASN A 541 3.55 -8.29 -3.17
N LEU A 542 3.36 -8.48 -1.87
CA LEU A 542 2.02 -8.79 -1.35
C LEU A 542 1.21 -7.51 -1.33
N SER A 543 0.26 -7.40 -2.26
CA SER A 543 -0.69 -6.29 -2.30
C SER A 543 -1.94 -6.59 -1.47
N PHE A 544 -2.49 -5.55 -0.86
CA PHE A 544 -3.79 -5.60 -0.21
C PHE A 544 -4.54 -4.28 -0.44
N ASN A 545 -5.86 -4.34 -0.36
CA ASN A 545 -6.69 -3.17 -0.60
C ASN A 545 -7.09 -2.54 0.73
N THR A 546 -6.89 -1.24 0.84
CA THR A 546 -7.46 -0.43 1.91
C THR A 546 -8.54 0.47 1.30
N TYR A 547 -9.45 0.98 2.11
CA TYR A 547 -10.50 1.84 1.61
C TYR A 547 -10.92 2.88 2.64
N VAL A 548 -11.49 3.96 2.12
CA VAL A 548 -12.13 5.00 2.91
C VAL A 548 -13.63 4.72 2.89
N GLU A 549 -14.22 4.58 4.06
CA GLU A 549 -15.66 4.38 4.22
C GLU A 549 -16.30 5.51 5.00
N GLY A 550 -17.60 5.62 4.84
CA GLY A 550 -18.41 6.41 5.75
C GLY A 550 -19.87 6.07 5.61
N ARG A 551 -20.72 6.86 6.25
CA ARG A 551 -22.15 6.65 6.13
C ARG A 551 -22.59 6.99 4.71
N ARG A 552 -23.32 6.07 4.11
CA ARG A 552 -24.15 6.33 2.95
C ARG A 552 -25.26 7.27 3.38
N ASN A 553 -25.25 8.48 2.85
CA ASN A 553 -26.30 9.48 3.01
C ASN A 553 -26.20 10.48 1.86
N LEU A 554 -26.98 11.54 1.96
CA LEU A 554 -26.98 12.65 1.01
C LEU A 554 -25.62 13.32 0.80
N PHE A 555 -24.76 13.38 1.82
CA PHE A 555 -23.45 14.02 1.73
C PHE A 555 -22.39 13.11 1.09
N THR A 556 -22.74 11.84 0.84
CA THR A 556 -21.83 10.86 0.24
C THR A 556 -21.20 11.36 -1.06
N PRO A 557 -21.94 11.93 -2.04
CA PRO A 557 -21.35 12.44 -3.27
C PRO A 557 -20.34 13.57 -3.04
N ILE A 558 -20.58 14.44 -2.05
CA ILE A 558 -19.70 15.55 -1.70
C ILE A 558 -18.35 15.03 -1.23
N PHE A 559 -18.35 14.11 -0.26
CA PHE A 559 -17.14 13.53 0.28
C PHE A 559 -16.40 12.69 -0.77
N HIS A 560 -17.14 11.87 -1.53
CA HIS A 560 -16.59 11.07 -2.62
C HIS A 560 -15.87 11.93 -3.67
N GLN A 561 -16.55 12.96 -4.21
CA GLN A 561 -15.97 13.85 -5.22
C GLN A 561 -14.83 14.68 -4.64
N GLY A 562 -14.96 15.14 -3.40
CA GLY A 562 -13.91 15.87 -2.70
C GLY A 562 -12.61 15.07 -2.58
N LEU A 563 -12.72 13.81 -2.12
CA LEU A 563 -11.61 12.87 -2.06
C LEU A 563 -11.00 12.61 -3.44
N LEU A 564 -11.86 12.39 -4.45
CA LEU A 564 -11.41 12.15 -5.81
C LEU A 564 -10.62 13.33 -6.37
N HIS A 565 -11.10 14.56 -6.19
CA HIS A 565 -10.39 15.77 -6.63
C HIS A 565 -9.05 15.96 -5.90
N LEU A 566 -8.98 15.70 -4.59
CA LEU A 566 -7.73 15.77 -3.83
C LEU A 566 -6.69 14.75 -4.31
N LYS A 567 -7.14 13.57 -4.73
CA LYS A 567 -6.26 12.54 -5.29
C LYS A 567 -5.84 12.88 -6.72
N GLN A 568 -6.78 13.24 -7.59
CA GLN A 568 -6.52 13.62 -8.98
C GLN A 568 -5.61 14.84 -9.11
N SER A 569 -5.69 15.80 -8.18
CA SER A 569 -4.79 16.96 -8.13
C SER A 569 -3.40 16.66 -7.56
N GLY A 570 -3.16 15.44 -7.05
CA GLY A 570 -1.89 15.06 -6.43
C GLY A 570 -1.66 15.64 -5.03
N VAL A 571 -2.59 16.43 -4.48
CA VAL A 571 -2.48 17.01 -3.13
C VAL A 571 -2.42 15.92 -2.07
N PHE A 572 -3.26 14.88 -2.21
CA PHE A 572 -3.26 13.75 -1.28
C PHE A 572 -1.91 13.01 -1.28
N GLY A 573 -1.38 12.69 -2.47
CA GLY A 573 -0.07 12.05 -2.60
C GLY A 573 1.08 12.92 -2.07
N ARG A 574 0.98 14.25 -2.21
CA ARG A 574 1.95 15.18 -1.61
C ARG A 574 1.94 15.11 -0.09
N TRP A 575 0.77 15.07 0.55
CA TRP A 575 0.68 14.91 2.02
C TRP A 575 1.24 13.57 2.48
N GLU A 576 1.04 12.50 1.72
CA GLU A 576 1.61 11.18 2.02
C GLU A 576 3.16 11.22 2.03
N ILE A 577 3.76 11.88 1.04
CA ILE A 577 5.23 12.07 0.96
C ILE A 577 5.72 12.91 2.14
N LEU A 578 5.04 14.03 2.45
CA LEU A 578 5.41 14.91 3.57
C LEU A 578 5.32 14.20 4.92
N ARG A 579 4.27 13.40 5.11
CA ARG A 579 4.13 12.50 6.26
C ARG A 579 5.31 11.56 6.35
N GLY A 580 5.64 10.87 5.25
CA GLY A 580 6.79 9.96 5.20
C GLY A 580 8.10 10.62 5.57
N MET A 581 8.36 11.83 5.06
CA MET A 581 9.54 12.61 5.43
C MET A 581 9.55 12.99 6.91
N LYS A 582 8.44 13.51 7.44
CA LYS A 582 8.33 13.86 8.87
C LYS A 582 8.53 12.67 9.78
N GLU A 583 7.91 11.54 9.49
CA GLU A 583 8.04 10.35 10.33
C GLU A 583 9.49 9.84 10.38
N LYS A 584 10.17 9.82 9.22
CA LYS A 584 11.60 9.47 9.16
C LYS A 584 12.43 10.46 9.98
N LEU A 585 12.20 11.76 9.82
CA LEU A 585 12.90 12.80 10.58
C LEU A 585 12.68 12.69 12.09
N ARG A 586 11.44 12.47 12.55
CA ARG A 586 11.12 12.23 13.96
C ARG A 586 11.88 11.02 14.49
N PHE A 587 11.88 9.92 13.74
CA PHE A 587 12.59 8.71 14.11
C PHE A 587 14.11 8.96 14.22
N MET A 588 14.70 9.70 13.27
CA MET A 588 16.12 10.08 13.33
C MET A 588 16.47 10.96 14.51
N ARG A 589 15.55 11.84 14.95
CA ARG A 589 15.75 12.68 16.13
C ARG A 589 15.94 11.86 17.41
N GLN A 590 15.33 10.68 17.50
CA GLN A 590 15.53 9.76 18.62
C GLN A 590 16.96 9.20 18.70
N HIS A 591 17.72 9.23 17.59
CA HIS A 591 19.13 8.85 17.55
C HIS A 591 20.10 10.01 17.84
N GLY A 592 19.57 11.20 18.16
CA GLY A 592 20.35 12.39 18.47
C GLY A 592 20.37 13.43 17.34
N GLU A 593 20.68 14.66 17.72
CA GLU A 593 20.57 15.84 16.85
C GLU A 593 21.53 15.79 15.64
N THR A 594 22.69 15.14 15.79
CA THR A 594 23.68 15.01 14.72
C THR A 594 23.18 14.11 13.59
N VAL A 595 22.57 12.97 13.91
CA VAL A 595 21.96 12.04 12.95
C VAL A 595 20.77 12.70 12.27
N TYR A 596 19.91 13.37 13.05
CA TYR A 596 18.80 14.16 12.54
C TYR A 596 19.23 15.20 11.51
N LYS A 597 20.20 16.07 11.85
CA LYS A 597 20.69 17.12 10.94
C LYS A 597 21.27 16.55 9.65
N ARG A 598 22.09 15.50 9.76
CA ARG A 598 22.67 14.85 8.57
C ARG A 598 21.58 14.24 7.68
N TYR A 599 20.56 13.63 8.27
CA TYR A 599 19.44 13.05 7.52
C TYR A 599 18.56 14.13 6.89
N PHE A 600 18.30 15.23 7.60
CA PHE A 600 17.56 16.38 7.08
C PHE A 600 18.26 17.01 5.87
N VAL A 601 19.59 17.18 5.94
CA VAL A 601 20.38 17.64 4.79
C VAL A 601 20.24 16.65 3.62
N LYS A 602 20.37 15.33 3.87
CA LYS A 602 20.20 14.29 2.84
C LYS A 602 18.83 14.36 2.15
N LEU A 603 17.75 14.59 2.90
CA LEU A 603 16.42 14.74 2.35
C LEU A 603 16.26 15.98 1.47
N ASN A 604 16.89 17.11 1.82
CA ASN A 604 16.74 18.37 1.10
C ASN A 604 17.69 18.54 -0.10
N SER A 605 18.81 17.83 -0.13
CA SER A 605 19.84 18.01 -1.15
C SER A 605 19.60 17.21 -2.43
N ASN A 606 18.46 16.52 -2.58
CA ASN A 606 18.26 15.49 -3.62
C ASN A 606 19.45 14.52 -3.72
N PHE A 607 20.16 14.31 -2.60
CA PHE A 607 21.39 13.55 -2.60
C PHE A 607 21.05 12.10 -2.88
N GLN A 608 21.33 11.68 -4.11
CA GLN A 608 21.49 10.28 -4.42
C GLN A 608 22.75 9.85 -3.70
N GLU A 609 22.62 8.90 -2.77
CA GLU A 609 23.82 8.28 -2.20
C GLU A 609 24.65 7.80 -3.39
N PRO A 610 25.89 8.32 -3.58
CA PRO A 610 26.75 7.76 -4.59
C PRO A 610 26.81 6.28 -4.27
N ASN A 611 26.61 5.41 -5.27
CA ASN A 611 26.72 3.96 -5.07
C ASN A 611 28.00 3.73 -4.28
N ILE A 612 27.87 3.47 -2.97
CA ILE A 612 28.99 3.50 -2.07
C ILE A 612 29.73 2.22 -2.41
N PHE A 613 30.64 2.31 -3.37
CA PHE A 613 31.77 1.41 -3.41
C PHE A 613 32.45 1.64 -2.08
N HIS A 614 32.20 0.74 -1.13
CA HIS A 614 32.96 0.69 0.11
C HIS A 614 34.41 0.52 -0.31
N LYS A 615 35.10 1.66 -0.50
CA LYS A 615 36.55 1.71 -0.62
C LYS A 615 37.01 1.05 0.65
N CYS A 616 37.51 -0.16 0.51
CA CYS A 616 37.95 -0.87 1.67
C CYS A 616 39.05 -0.03 2.32
N GLY A 617 38.96 0.18 3.63
CA GLY A 617 40.04 0.85 4.34
C GLY A 617 41.36 0.17 3.99
N ASP A 618 42.38 0.97 3.67
CA ASP A 618 43.65 0.54 3.08
C ASP A 618 44.42 -0.49 3.94
N GLY A 619 44.01 -0.73 5.20
CA GLY A 619 44.64 -1.67 6.13
C GLY A 619 44.20 -3.13 6.02
N ASP A 620 43.00 -3.43 5.52
CA ASP A 620 42.42 -4.78 5.67
C ASP A 620 42.71 -5.72 4.49
N GLY A 621 43.51 -5.31 3.50
CA GLY A 621 43.88 -6.16 2.36
C GLY A 621 44.88 -7.27 2.71
N MET A 622 45.61 -7.12 3.81
CA MET A 622 46.68 -8.07 4.18
C MET A 622 46.16 -9.45 4.61
N GLY A 623 44.89 -9.60 4.97
CA GLY A 623 44.35 -10.86 5.49
C GLY A 623 44.55 -12.05 4.55
N ALA A 624 44.14 -11.92 3.27
CA ALA A 624 44.33 -12.97 2.27
C ALA A 624 45.82 -13.30 2.03
N LEU A 625 46.67 -12.28 2.00
CA LEU A 625 48.12 -12.44 1.82
C LEU A 625 48.76 -13.22 2.99
N LEU A 626 48.30 -13.02 4.22
CA LEU A 626 48.77 -13.78 5.38
C LEU A 626 48.47 -15.27 5.28
N TYR A 627 47.34 -15.66 4.68
CA TYR A 627 47.06 -17.08 4.41
C TYR A 627 48.02 -17.68 3.37
N VAL A 628 48.36 -16.90 2.32
CA VAL A 628 49.36 -17.32 1.33
C VAL A 628 50.73 -17.47 1.96
N LEU A 629 51.16 -16.50 2.78
CA LEU A 629 52.40 -16.59 3.53
C LEU A 629 52.41 -17.80 4.48
N GLY A 630 51.30 -18.06 5.16
CA GLY A 630 51.12 -19.25 6.00
C GLY A 630 51.29 -20.54 5.20
N LEU A 631 50.69 -20.64 4.00
CA LEU A 631 50.88 -21.79 3.11
C LEU A 631 52.35 -21.95 2.70
N CYS A 632 53.01 -20.86 2.31
CA CYS A 632 54.43 -20.90 1.95
C CYS A 632 55.30 -21.41 3.11
N VAL A 633 55.05 -20.95 4.34
CA VAL A 633 55.76 -21.42 5.53
C VAL A 633 55.55 -22.93 5.76
N VAL A 634 54.31 -23.42 5.61
CA VAL A 634 54.01 -24.85 5.72
C VAL A 634 54.77 -25.66 4.66
N LEU A 635 54.76 -25.22 3.40
CA LEU A 635 55.46 -25.90 2.31
C LEU A 635 56.98 -25.92 2.52
N VAL A 636 57.57 -24.81 2.97
CA VAL A 636 59.00 -24.75 3.33
C VAL A 636 59.29 -25.70 4.49
N GLY A 637 58.44 -25.72 5.52
CA GLY A 637 58.57 -26.64 6.65
C GLY A 637 58.56 -28.10 6.23
N VAL A 638 57.63 -28.49 5.35
CA VAL A 638 57.57 -29.84 4.77
C VAL A 638 58.85 -30.15 3.98
N GLY A 639 59.32 -29.21 3.15
CA GLY A 639 60.57 -29.38 2.40
C GLY A 639 61.78 -29.62 3.29
N VAL A 640 61.90 -28.88 4.40
CA VAL A 640 62.98 -29.05 5.39
C VAL A 640 62.89 -30.42 6.06
N VAL A 641 61.69 -30.88 6.43
CA VAL A 641 61.49 -32.21 7.03
C VAL A 641 61.88 -33.32 6.05
N VAL A 642 61.45 -33.24 4.79
CA VAL A 642 61.79 -34.24 3.76
C VAL A 642 63.30 -34.28 3.52
N LEU A 643 63.95 -33.12 3.40
CA LEU A 643 65.40 -33.03 3.24
C LEU A 643 66.12 -33.59 4.46
N GLY A 644 65.63 -33.29 5.67
CA GLY A 644 66.16 -33.86 6.91
C GLY A 644 66.07 -35.38 6.94
N LEU A 645 64.95 -35.97 6.52
CA LEU A 645 64.77 -37.42 6.42
C LEU A 645 65.69 -38.05 5.37
N GLU A 646 65.85 -37.41 4.21
CA GLU A 646 66.76 -37.89 3.16
C GLU A 646 68.22 -37.86 3.62
N CYS A 647 68.66 -36.74 4.21
CA CYS A 647 69.99 -36.61 4.79
C CYS A 647 70.21 -37.62 5.92
N TRP A 648 69.22 -37.85 6.79
CA TRP A 648 69.29 -38.84 7.85
C TRP A 648 69.51 -40.24 7.29
N ASN A 649 68.71 -40.65 6.29
CA ASN A 649 68.88 -41.94 5.63
C ASN A 649 70.25 -42.09 4.98
N GLN A 650 70.77 -41.05 4.32
CA GLN A 650 72.13 -41.08 3.75
C GLN A 650 73.22 -41.18 4.81
N ILE A 651 73.07 -40.46 5.93
CA ILE A 651 73.98 -40.54 7.07
C ILE A 651 73.95 -41.95 7.67
N GLU A 652 72.77 -42.53 7.88
CA GLU A 652 72.60 -43.88 8.42
C GLU A 652 73.25 -44.94 7.51
N VAL A 653 73.07 -44.83 6.18
CA VAL A 653 73.72 -45.71 5.20
C VAL A 653 75.25 -45.58 5.28
N ARG A 654 75.77 -44.35 5.37
CA ARG A 654 77.22 -44.11 5.51
C ARG A 654 77.77 -44.65 6.82
N ILE A 655 77.06 -44.46 7.94
CA ILE A 655 77.44 -45.01 9.25
C ILE A 655 77.47 -46.55 9.19
N LYS A 656 76.45 -47.18 8.61
CA LYS A 656 76.41 -48.64 8.43
C LYS A 656 77.52 -49.17 7.52
N LEU A 657 77.93 -48.40 6.52
CA LEU A 657 79.06 -48.74 5.63
C LEU A 657 80.40 -48.66 6.37
N VAL A 658 80.60 -47.62 7.19
CA VAL A 658 81.79 -47.45 8.03
C VAL A 658 81.87 -48.55 9.10
N TYR A 659 80.75 -49.00 9.66
CA TYR A 659 80.73 -50.08 10.67
C TYR A 659 80.98 -51.48 10.09
N ARG A 660 80.89 -51.65 8.76
CA ARG A 660 81.14 -52.92 8.06
C ARG A 660 82.55 -53.02 7.46
N MET A 661 83.26 -51.90 7.31
CA MET A 661 84.70 -51.87 7.01
C MET A 661 85.49 -52.03 8.29
#